data_AF-A0A928U4N8-F1
#
_entry.id   AF-A0A928U4N8-F1
#
_cell.length_a   1.000
_cell.length_b   1.000
_cell.length_c   1.000
_cell.angle_alpha   90.00
_cell.angle_beta   90.00
_cell.angle_gamma   90.00
#
_symmetry.space_group_name_H-M   'P 1'
#
loop_
_entity.id
_entity.type
_entity.pdbx_description
1 polymer ?
#
loop_
_entity_poly.entity_id
_entity_poly.type
_entity_poly.pdbx_seq_one_letter_code
_entity_poly.pdbx_strand_id
1 'polypeptide(L)'
;MKLPDLSQNVLLRVVGISLLLFAVMILISRQAAASVTTTPSPDGVWQEVDEATISNRAERLLHPDRYRVMALDGAALQVVLAQAPLEFSEAAQSQEVVLYLPLPDGGYGRFRIVESPIMAAELAAKFPWMKTYAGRGLDDTTTTVRFGWTQFGFHATIWSTDGAIYIDPYSRADTTHYLVYNKRDYTRPSGPFVEYPPQGDNSEVEALVADLQASGIVLSSGEELRTYRLAMAATGEYTIYHGGTVGDGMAAIVVAMNRVNGIYERDVAVRMVLIANNDLIVYTDPNTDPYTNDSGTIMLGQNQANLDTVIGNDNYDVGHVFSTGGGGVASLGVPCRTGVKARGVTGLTNPIGDPFYVDYVAHEIGHQYGANHTFNGNAGACAGGNRHGPAAYEPGSGTTIMAYAGICGNQNIQANSDDDFHTKSFDEIRAYTVAGAGNTCAVITQTGNSGPTVDAGGDYIIPLNTPFILTGSATDADGDPLTYDWEQFDLGPAGHPDNPVGNAPIFRSFVPVTVPYRIFPQISDIVNNIHTIGELLPSYARVMNFRLTVRDNNIAPSAGGVNYDAIQVTAVEETGPFAVTYPNTAVIWQTGDFETVTWDVANTDQPPINCTHVDINLSTDGGYTYPYTIEANRPNDGAESIIVPFIPTTQARVQVMCADNIFFDISNANFTILSVDQAVLLVDKTVSAPAPVLPGDPLTYTITISNVGNIAATTAVTDVFPIGISNPVCNGVPGDLITTVNINPDDQILFECTAMVDPALAVAIEKSVDQAEVVSGTAVTYTITISNPNPITLTNVLVSDPGIAGCTFTPITLAPAANYTYLCANNIITNTITNTATVSAEILVINTATADAPEALNSPVTSDPVPVTVNLAANATATVTVITIPPEPQYMLYLPVILKEE
;
A
#
# COMPACT_ATOMS: atom_id res chain seq x y z
N MET A 1 -73.97 0.03 39.84
CA MET A 1 -73.28 -0.77 40.88
C MET A 1 -71.84 -0.26 40.95
N LYS A 2 -71.46 0.39 42.05
CA LYS A 2 -70.09 0.86 42.29
C LYS A 2 -69.17 -0.35 42.45
N LEU A 3 -68.00 -0.32 41.83
CA LEU A 3 -66.83 -1.15 42.16
C LEU A 3 -65.65 -0.21 42.45
N PRO A 4 -64.73 -0.58 43.36
CA PRO A 4 -64.06 0.37 44.24
C PRO A 4 -62.64 0.72 43.81
N ASP A 5 -62.27 1.91 44.28
CA ASP A 5 -60.97 2.56 44.24
C ASP A 5 -59.90 1.76 45.00
N LEU A 6 -58.78 1.49 44.32
CA LEU A 6 -57.58 0.88 44.89
C LEU A 6 -56.35 1.46 44.17
N SER A 7 -56.15 2.77 44.30
CA SER A 7 -55.13 3.49 43.51
C SER A 7 -54.27 4.49 44.27
N GLN A 8 -53.87 4.22 45.52
CA GLN A 8 -52.86 5.08 46.19
C GLN A 8 -51.78 4.36 47.01
N ASN A 9 -52.02 3.15 47.54
CA ASN A 9 -51.04 2.49 48.43
C ASN A 9 -50.00 1.61 47.73
N VAL A 10 -50.19 1.23 46.46
CA VAL A 10 -49.22 0.42 45.71
C VAL A 10 -48.19 1.32 45.00
N LEU A 11 -48.61 2.47 44.48
CA LEU A 11 -47.71 3.41 43.79
C LEU A 11 -46.68 4.03 44.76
N LEU A 12 -47.08 4.36 46.00
CA LEU A 12 -46.15 4.89 47.02
C LEU A 12 -45.10 3.86 47.49
N ARG A 13 -45.44 2.56 47.48
CA ARG A 13 -44.51 1.50 47.92
C ARG A 13 -43.48 1.15 46.85
N VAL A 14 -43.85 1.21 45.57
CA VAL A 14 -42.91 0.97 44.46
C VAL A 14 -41.94 2.16 44.29
N VAL A 15 -42.44 3.40 44.43
CA VAL A 15 -41.57 4.60 44.37
C VAL A 15 -40.63 4.69 45.57
N GLY A 16 -41.08 4.31 46.77
CA GLY A 16 -40.26 4.31 47.98
C GLY A 16 -39.13 3.27 47.98
N ILE A 17 -39.34 2.09 47.39
CA ILE A 17 -38.32 1.03 47.28
C ILE A 17 -37.29 1.37 46.20
N SER A 18 -37.72 1.96 45.07
CA SER A 18 -36.80 2.42 44.01
C SER A 18 -35.91 3.59 44.46
N LEU A 19 -36.43 4.52 45.27
CA LEU A 19 -35.62 5.62 45.85
C LEU A 19 -34.62 5.13 46.90
N LEU A 20 -34.96 4.09 47.68
CA LEU A 20 -34.03 3.50 48.66
C LEU A 20 -32.92 2.69 47.98
N LEU A 21 -33.23 1.95 46.91
CA LEU A 21 -32.23 1.23 46.10
C LEU A 21 -31.31 2.17 45.33
N PHE A 22 -31.82 3.31 44.84
CA PHE A 22 -31.00 4.35 44.21
C PHE A 22 -30.09 5.06 45.22
N ALA A 23 -30.58 5.36 46.43
CA ALA A 23 -29.77 5.95 47.49
C ALA A 23 -28.70 4.98 48.04
N VAL A 24 -29.01 3.68 48.16
CA VAL A 24 -28.04 2.66 48.58
C VAL A 24 -27.02 2.36 47.48
N MET A 25 -27.38 2.42 46.19
CA MET A 25 -26.39 2.38 45.10
C MET A 25 -25.48 3.62 45.10
N ILE A 26 -26.00 4.82 45.41
CA ILE A 26 -25.18 6.05 45.54
C ILE A 26 -24.28 6.01 46.78
N LEU A 27 -24.67 5.32 47.85
CA LEU A 27 -23.87 5.16 49.07
C LEU A 27 -22.86 4.01 48.99
N ILE A 28 -23.11 2.96 48.19
CA ILE A 28 -22.15 1.87 47.92
C ILE A 28 -21.18 2.22 46.78
N SER A 29 -21.53 3.16 45.89
CA SER A 29 -20.59 3.72 44.89
C SER A 29 -19.69 4.85 45.42
N ARG A 30 -19.85 5.26 46.70
CA ARG A 30 -18.96 6.24 47.36
C ARG A 30 -17.85 5.64 48.23
N GLN A 31 -17.67 4.32 48.23
CA GLN A 31 -16.53 3.65 48.87
C GLN A 31 -15.97 2.54 47.97
N ALA A 32 -15.60 2.93 46.75
CA ALA A 32 -14.56 2.27 45.96
C ALA A 32 -14.05 3.28 44.92
N ALA A 33 -13.57 4.45 45.37
CA ALA A 33 -12.54 5.12 44.60
C ALA A 33 -11.33 4.20 44.69
N ALA A 34 -11.21 3.27 43.73
CA ALA A 34 -9.94 2.64 43.48
C ALA A 34 -8.97 3.82 43.29
N SER A 35 -8.03 3.97 44.22
CA SER A 35 -6.87 4.81 43.98
C SER A 35 -6.26 4.28 42.70
N VAL A 36 -6.46 4.99 41.59
CA VAL A 36 -5.67 4.76 40.38
C VAL A 36 -4.25 5.02 40.85
N THR A 37 -3.50 3.94 41.09
CA THR A 37 -2.07 4.03 41.34
C THR A 37 -1.45 4.47 40.03
N THR A 38 -1.42 5.77 39.78
CA THR A 38 -0.73 6.36 38.63
C THR A 38 0.76 6.09 38.83
N THR A 39 1.33 5.28 37.94
CA THR A 39 2.75 4.94 38.03
C THR A 39 3.54 6.10 37.44
N PRO A 40 4.45 6.73 38.20
CA PRO A 40 5.36 7.74 37.66
C PRO A 40 6.16 7.19 36.48
N SER A 41 6.67 8.05 35.61
CA SER A 41 7.61 7.62 34.58
C SER A 41 8.84 6.97 35.24
N PRO A 42 9.49 5.98 34.59
CA PRO A 42 10.65 5.30 35.17
C PRO A 42 11.84 6.20 35.51
N ASP A 43 11.99 7.33 34.81
CA ASP A 43 13.00 8.35 35.08
C ASP A 43 12.59 9.35 36.19
N GLY A 44 11.36 9.24 36.71
CA GLY A 44 10.80 10.10 37.75
C GLY A 44 10.42 11.51 37.26
N VAL A 45 10.48 11.78 35.97
CA VAL A 45 10.19 13.10 35.39
C VAL A 45 8.70 13.42 35.42
N TRP A 46 7.85 12.44 35.18
CA TRP A 46 6.42 12.64 34.97
C TRP A 46 5.57 11.84 35.96
N GLN A 47 4.48 12.46 36.40
CA GLN A 47 3.46 11.81 37.21
C GLN A 47 2.06 12.29 36.79
N GLU A 48 1.16 11.38 36.50
CA GLU A 48 -0.23 11.75 36.21
C GLU A 48 -0.94 12.24 37.47
N VAL A 49 -1.66 13.36 37.35
CA VAL A 49 -2.35 14.04 38.45
C VAL A 49 -3.80 14.33 38.12
N ASP A 50 -4.64 14.35 39.15
CA ASP A 50 -6.04 14.76 39.00
C ASP A 50 -6.09 16.29 38.79
N GLU A 51 -6.67 16.73 37.67
CA GLU A 51 -6.88 18.15 37.34
C GLU A 51 -7.59 18.90 38.49
N ALA A 52 -8.44 18.21 39.24
CA ALA A 52 -9.14 18.77 40.41
C ALA A 52 -8.18 19.24 41.53
N THR A 53 -6.91 18.86 41.49
CA THR A 53 -5.87 19.29 42.44
C THR A 53 -5.15 20.57 42.02
N ILE A 54 -5.26 20.99 40.76
CA ILE A 54 -4.63 22.21 40.24
C ILE A 54 -5.40 23.44 40.75
N SER A 55 -4.68 24.43 41.31
CA SER A 55 -5.30 25.61 41.94
C SER A 55 -5.79 26.68 40.96
N ASN A 56 -5.19 26.81 39.78
CA ASN A 56 -5.47 27.84 38.79
C ASN A 56 -6.15 27.31 37.52
N ARG A 57 -7.03 26.30 37.66
CA ARG A 57 -7.77 25.68 36.54
C ARG A 57 -8.45 26.66 35.58
N ALA A 58 -8.91 27.80 36.09
CA ALA A 58 -9.61 28.80 35.28
C ALA A 58 -8.69 29.55 34.29
N GLU A 59 -7.37 29.41 34.41
CA GLU A 59 -6.35 30.10 33.60
C GLU A 59 -5.75 29.20 32.51
N ARG A 60 -6.37 28.04 32.25
CA ARG A 60 -5.93 27.09 31.23
C ARG A 60 -5.88 27.77 29.84
N LEU A 61 -4.76 27.57 29.13
CA LEU A 61 -4.53 28.20 27.82
C LEU A 61 -5.14 27.42 26.65
N LEU A 62 -5.09 26.09 26.73
CA LEU A 62 -5.48 25.18 25.66
C LEU A 62 -6.68 24.34 26.08
N HIS A 63 -7.58 24.06 25.14
CA HIS A 63 -8.83 23.36 25.39
C HIS A 63 -9.03 22.19 24.43
N PRO A 64 -8.16 21.15 24.47
CA PRO A 64 -8.42 19.92 23.73
C PRO A 64 -9.64 19.18 24.29
N ASP A 65 -10.37 18.48 23.42
CA ASP A 65 -11.55 17.70 23.75
C ASP A 65 -11.21 16.43 24.56
N ARG A 66 -10.00 15.88 24.34
CA ARG A 66 -9.44 14.75 25.10
C ARG A 66 -7.99 15.04 25.45
N TYR A 67 -7.63 14.82 26.72
CA TYR A 67 -6.27 15.06 27.22
C TYR A 67 -6.01 14.31 28.54
N ARG A 68 -4.73 14.14 28.86
CA ARG A 68 -4.24 13.78 30.20
C ARG A 68 -3.58 14.99 30.87
N VAL A 69 -3.54 14.97 32.20
CA VAL A 69 -2.87 16.02 32.99
C VAL A 69 -1.69 15.41 33.73
N MET A 70 -0.51 15.94 33.46
CA MET A 70 0.76 15.43 33.99
C MET A 70 1.43 16.51 34.84
N ALA A 71 1.97 16.11 35.98
CA ALA A 71 2.94 16.88 36.73
C ALA A 71 4.36 16.50 36.29
N LEU A 72 5.23 17.50 36.17
CA LEU A 72 6.63 17.38 35.80
C LEU A 72 7.54 17.74 36.98
N ASP A 73 8.50 16.88 37.28
CA ASP A 73 9.61 17.18 38.18
C ASP A 73 10.76 17.82 37.36
N GLY A 74 10.86 19.15 37.47
CA GLY A 74 11.87 19.92 36.75
C GLY A 74 13.32 19.58 37.17
N ALA A 75 13.54 19.14 38.40
CA ALA A 75 14.87 18.73 38.85
C ALA A 75 15.26 17.38 38.24
N ALA A 76 14.33 16.42 38.19
CA ALA A 76 14.53 15.15 37.50
C ALA A 76 14.78 15.36 36.01
N LEU A 77 13.99 16.21 35.34
CA LEU A 77 14.19 16.55 33.93
C LEU A 77 15.59 17.11 33.68
N GLN A 78 16.04 18.07 34.49
CA GLN A 78 17.36 18.68 34.33
C GLN A 78 18.51 17.67 34.45
N VAL A 79 18.38 16.65 35.31
CA VAL A 79 19.38 15.58 35.45
C VAL A 79 19.50 14.76 34.16
N VAL A 80 18.38 14.49 33.48
CA VAL A 80 18.37 13.79 32.18
C VAL A 80 18.94 14.69 31.09
N LEU A 81 18.44 15.93 30.97
CA LEU A 81 18.84 16.85 29.90
C LEU A 81 20.31 17.28 29.98
N ALA A 82 20.91 17.35 31.18
CA ALA A 82 22.33 17.67 31.35
C ALA A 82 23.27 16.60 30.76
N GLN A 83 22.75 15.41 30.45
CA GLN A 83 23.52 14.33 29.82
C GLN A 83 23.37 14.33 28.30
N ALA A 84 22.35 14.99 27.75
CA ALA A 84 22.06 14.98 26.32
C ALA A 84 23.26 15.56 25.53
N PRO A 85 23.87 14.79 24.62
CA PRO A 85 24.97 15.30 23.82
C PRO A 85 24.47 16.30 22.79
N LEU A 86 25.34 17.22 22.37
CA LEU A 86 25.07 18.07 21.22
C LEU A 86 24.96 17.21 19.96
N GLU A 87 23.93 17.42 19.14
CA GLU A 87 23.78 16.79 17.83
C GLU A 87 25.03 16.96 16.94
N PHE A 88 25.21 16.05 15.96
CA PHE A 88 26.39 15.97 15.09
C PHE A 88 27.76 15.83 15.81
N SER A 89 27.78 15.58 17.12
CA SER A 89 29.02 15.27 17.86
C SER A 89 29.30 13.76 17.91
N GLU A 90 30.56 13.39 18.15
CA GLU A 90 30.95 11.99 18.40
C GLU A 90 30.20 11.38 19.61
N ALA A 91 29.87 12.21 20.60
CA ALA A 91 29.05 11.81 21.74
C ALA A 91 27.61 11.48 21.34
N ALA A 92 27.01 12.22 20.40
CA ALA A 92 25.66 11.93 19.90
C ALA A 92 25.58 10.58 19.18
N GLN A 93 26.67 10.10 18.59
CA GLN A 93 26.72 8.78 17.96
C GLN A 93 26.89 7.64 18.98
N SER A 94 27.71 7.86 20.01
CA SER A 94 28.14 6.81 20.95
C SER A 94 27.38 6.76 22.27
N GLN A 95 26.67 7.82 22.65
CA GLN A 95 25.91 7.91 23.89
C GLN A 95 24.41 7.80 23.62
N GLU A 96 23.72 7.04 24.47
CA GLU A 96 22.27 6.93 24.48
C GLU A 96 21.73 7.56 25.76
N VAL A 97 21.12 8.74 25.62
CA VAL A 97 20.41 9.42 26.70
C VAL A 97 18.93 9.28 26.42
N VAL A 98 18.20 8.69 27.36
CA VAL A 98 16.78 8.36 27.20
C VAL A 98 15.92 9.27 28.06
N LEU A 99 14.89 9.84 27.45
CA LEU A 99 13.82 10.57 28.12
C LEU A 99 12.49 9.83 27.93
N TYR A 100 11.71 9.68 29.00
CA TYR A 100 10.36 9.15 28.93
C TYR A 100 9.37 10.30 28.75
N LEU A 101 8.51 10.21 27.74
CA LEU A 101 7.45 11.19 27.50
C LEU A 101 6.08 10.53 27.62
N PRO A 102 5.12 11.15 28.34
CA PRO A 102 3.77 10.62 28.45
C PRO A 102 3.05 10.64 27.12
N LEU A 103 2.26 9.61 26.86
CA LEU A 103 1.44 9.46 25.66
C LEU A 103 -0.07 9.55 26.01
N PRO A 104 -0.95 9.91 25.05
CA PRO A 104 -2.39 10.02 25.32
C PRO A 104 -3.07 8.69 25.73
N ASP A 105 -2.48 7.55 25.40
CA ASP A 105 -3.00 6.20 25.68
C ASP A 105 -2.86 5.76 27.15
N GLY A 106 -2.19 6.55 27.99
CA GLY A 106 -1.91 6.21 29.39
C GLY A 106 -0.45 5.82 29.66
N GLY A 107 0.30 5.46 28.62
CA GLY A 107 1.68 5.00 28.68
C GLY A 107 2.72 6.13 28.64
N TYR A 108 3.98 5.70 28.48
CA TYR A 108 5.14 6.56 28.24
C TYR A 108 5.95 5.99 27.08
N GLY A 109 6.34 6.83 26.12
CA GLY A 109 7.29 6.48 25.06
C GLY A 109 8.71 6.80 25.48
N ARG A 110 9.67 5.94 25.10
CA ARG A 110 11.11 6.16 25.29
C ARG A 110 11.72 6.82 24.07
N PHE A 111 12.45 7.91 24.29
CA PHE A 111 13.11 8.66 23.22
C PHE A 111 14.60 8.78 23.50
N ARG A 112 15.45 8.42 22.53
CA ARG A 112 16.86 8.81 22.53
C ARG A 112 16.94 10.27 22.13
N ILE A 113 17.56 11.11 22.96
CA ILE A 113 17.55 12.57 22.81
C ILE A 113 18.95 13.15 22.60
N VAL A 114 19.00 14.27 21.88
CA VAL A 114 20.19 15.12 21.67
C VAL A 114 19.80 16.59 21.85
N GLU A 115 20.74 17.41 22.31
CA GLU A 115 20.58 18.88 22.25
C GLU A 115 20.64 19.31 20.77
N SER A 116 19.61 20.03 20.31
CA SER A 116 19.48 20.52 18.94
C SER A 116 19.19 22.03 18.96
N PRO A 117 20.23 22.89 19.11
CA PRO A 117 20.06 24.32 19.33
C PRO A 117 19.50 25.06 18.10
N ILE A 118 18.48 25.89 18.33
CA ILE A 118 17.92 26.79 17.30
C ILE A 118 18.31 28.26 17.48
N MET A 119 19.26 28.53 18.39
CA MET A 119 19.82 29.87 18.62
C MET A 119 21.31 29.87 18.32
N ALA A 120 21.81 30.93 17.70
CA ALA A 120 23.24 31.19 17.62
C ALA A 120 23.85 31.23 19.03
N ALA A 121 25.11 30.80 19.16
CA ALA A 121 25.78 30.61 20.45
C ALA A 121 25.79 31.89 21.31
N GLU A 122 25.92 33.06 20.69
CA GLU A 122 25.92 34.36 21.36
C GLU A 122 24.54 34.71 21.93
N LEU A 123 23.46 34.38 21.22
CA LEU A 123 22.10 34.58 21.71
C LEU A 123 21.78 33.58 22.83
N ALA A 124 22.18 32.32 22.65
CA ALA A 124 22.05 31.29 23.68
C ALA A 124 22.82 31.66 24.96
N ALA A 125 23.96 32.35 24.87
CA ALA A 125 24.70 32.85 26.03
C ALA A 125 23.94 33.94 26.81
N LYS A 126 23.06 34.70 26.15
CA LYS A 126 22.17 35.69 26.82
C LYS A 126 20.97 35.02 27.51
N PHE A 127 20.49 33.90 26.95
CA PHE A 127 19.35 33.14 27.46
C PHE A 127 19.71 31.66 27.72
N PRO A 128 20.68 31.35 28.61
CA PRO A 128 21.26 30.02 28.73
C PRO A 128 20.29 28.94 29.22
N TRP A 129 19.15 29.33 29.80
CA TRP A 129 18.09 28.43 30.24
C TRP A 129 17.12 28.03 29.12
N MET A 130 17.13 28.71 27.97
CA MET A 130 16.32 28.35 26.82
C MET A 130 17.07 27.30 25.99
N LYS A 131 16.54 26.08 25.96
CA LYS A 131 17.19 24.92 25.31
C LYS A 131 16.20 24.13 24.48
N THR A 132 16.67 23.59 23.37
CA THR A 132 15.89 22.80 22.42
C THR A 132 16.58 21.48 22.13
N TYR A 133 15.77 20.46 21.86
CA TYR A 133 16.19 19.08 21.76
C TYR A 133 15.38 18.38 20.67
N ALA A 134 16.00 17.34 20.12
CA ALA A 134 15.39 16.42 19.17
C ALA A 134 15.58 14.99 19.66
N GLY A 135 14.72 14.08 19.22
CA GLY A 135 14.87 12.67 19.56
C GLY A 135 14.10 11.72 18.66
N ARG A 136 14.45 10.44 18.77
CA ARG A 136 13.84 9.32 18.05
C ARG A 136 13.31 8.30 19.05
N GLY A 137 12.14 7.73 18.75
CA GLY A 137 11.54 6.68 19.55
C GLY A 137 12.36 5.40 19.58
N LEU A 138 12.41 4.76 20.73
CA LEU A 138 13.06 3.46 20.95
C LEU A 138 12.05 2.30 21.00
N ASP A 139 10.79 2.60 21.30
CA ASP A 139 9.70 1.63 21.34
C ASP A 139 9.01 1.52 19.98
N ASP A 140 8.75 2.67 19.36
CA ASP A 140 8.35 2.80 17.96
C ASP A 140 9.38 3.68 17.27
N THR A 141 10.17 3.07 16.39
CA THR A 141 11.29 3.75 15.74
C THR A 141 10.86 4.72 14.64
N THR A 142 9.59 4.70 14.21
CA THR A 142 9.01 5.68 13.27
C THR A 142 8.67 6.99 13.97
N THR A 143 8.55 6.98 15.30
CA THR A 143 8.22 8.18 16.06
C THR A 143 9.42 9.08 16.26
N THR A 144 9.18 10.37 16.17
CA THR A 144 10.19 11.40 16.38
C THR A 144 9.66 12.50 17.28
N VAL A 145 10.54 13.20 17.97
CA VAL A 145 10.15 14.26 18.90
C VAL A 145 11.01 15.51 18.73
N ARG A 146 10.36 16.67 18.82
CA ARG A 146 10.99 17.97 19.07
C ARG A 146 10.45 18.54 20.37
N PHE A 147 11.34 18.95 21.24
CA PHE A 147 10.94 19.55 22.51
C PHE A 147 11.92 20.61 22.98
N GLY A 148 11.49 21.42 23.94
CA GLY A 148 12.32 22.48 24.49
C GLY A 148 11.86 22.91 25.87
N TRP A 149 12.76 23.61 26.56
CA TRP A 149 12.51 24.26 27.84
C TRP A 149 12.76 25.76 27.70
N THR A 150 11.80 26.56 28.12
CA THR A 150 11.95 28.01 28.30
C THR A 150 11.38 28.43 29.65
N GLN A 151 11.32 29.73 29.94
CA GLN A 151 10.60 30.21 31.14
C GLN A 151 9.08 29.96 31.09
N PHE A 152 8.53 29.60 29.92
CA PHE A 152 7.16 29.11 29.78
C PHE A 152 7.03 27.61 30.03
N GLY A 153 8.11 26.91 30.39
CA GLY A 153 8.11 25.49 30.70
C GLY A 153 8.42 24.58 29.52
N PHE A 154 8.18 23.29 29.71
CA PHE A 154 8.39 22.24 28.72
C PHE A 154 7.34 22.26 27.60
N HIS A 155 7.77 22.21 26.35
CA HIS A 155 6.87 22.05 25.19
C HIS A 155 7.41 20.95 24.30
N ALA A 156 6.57 20.01 23.86
CA ALA A 156 6.96 18.96 22.94
C ALA A 156 5.92 18.68 21.86
N THR A 157 6.44 18.25 20.71
CA THR A 157 5.69 17.64 19.62
C THR A 157 6.30 16.29 19.33
N ILE A 158 5.48 15.25 19.38
CA ILE A 158 5.82 13.89 18.97
C ILE A 158 5.05 13.61 17.68
N TRP A 159 5.76 13.28 16.60
CA TRP A 159 5.15 12.80 15.37
C TRP A 159 5.13 11.28 15.38
N SER A 160 3.96 10.71 15.10
CA SER A 160 3.71 9.28 14.99
C SER A 160 2.86 8.98 13.76
N THR A 161 2.76 7.71 13.38
CA THR A 161 1.86 7.29 12.28
C THR A 161 0.37 7.42 12.63
N ASP A 162 0.04 7.59 13.91
CA ASP A 162 -1.31 7.94 14.37
C ASP A 162 -1.50 9.47 14.46
N GLY A 163 -0.58 10.27 13.91
CA GLY A 163 -0.62 11.72 13.92
C GLY A 163 0.18 12.34 15.06
N ALA A 164 0.13 13.68 15.15
CA ALA A 164 0.92 14.45 16.09
C ALA A 164 0.33 14.44 17.51
N ILE A 165 1.20 14.34 18.51
CA ILE A 165 0.91 14.41 19.94
C ILE A 165 1.62 15.64 20.52
N TYR A 166 0.93 16.38 21.37
CA TYR A 166 1.45 17.58 22.01
C TYR A 166 1.53 17.42 23.53
N ILE A 167 2.61 17.98 24.07
CA ILE A 167 2.81 18.18 25.51
C ILE A 167 3.05 19.66 25.71
N ASP A 168 2.06 20.36 26.24
CA ASP A 168 2.09 21.81 26.41
C ASP A 168 1.71 22.21 27.85
N PRO A 169 2.24 23.33 28.37
CA PRO A 169 1.91 23.81 29.72
C PRO A 169 0.40 23.95 29.95
N TYR A 170 -0.06 23.57 31.14
CA TYR A 170 -1.46 23.65 31.51
C TYR A 170 -1.98 25.10 31.48
N SER A 171 -1.19 26.03 32.01
CA SER A 171 -1.50 27.45 32.02
C SER A 171 -0.23 28.27 31.81
N ARG A 172 -0.39 29.59 31.62
CA ARG A 172 0.73 30.49 31.33
C ARG A 172 1.78 30.45 32.44
N ALA A 173 3.03 30.18 32.06
CA ALA A 173 4.17 30.05 32.97
C ALA A 173 4.00 28.96 34.06
N ASP A 174 3.07 28.02 33.88
CA ASP A 174 3.04 26.80 34.68
C ASP A 174 4.17 25.88 34.22
N THR A 175 5.13 25.66 35.11
CA THR A 175 6.29 24.79 34.86
C THR A 175 6.16 23.44 35.54
N THR A 176 5.00 23.17 36.14
CA THR A 176 4.73 21.95 36.89
C THR A 176 3.66 21.11 36.21
N HIS A 177 2.59 21.69 35.67
CA HIS A 177 1.48 20.92 35.08
C HIS A 177 1.39 21.08 33.57
N TYR A 178 1.07 19.97 32.89
CA TYR A 178 1.09 19.84 31.44
C TYR A 178 -0.14 19.08 30.95
N LEU A 179 -0.58 19.43 29.74
CA LEU A 179 -1.59 18.70 28.98
C LEU A 179 -0.90 17.80 27.97
N VAL A 180 -1.33 16.54 27.89
CA VAL A 180 -0.90 15.57 26.88
C VAL A 180 -2.10 15.18 26.03
N TYR A 181 -2.06 15.45 24.74
CA TYR A 181 -3.22 15.28 23.85
C TYR A 181 -2.81 15.05 22.39
N ASN A 182 -3.68 14.40 21.62
CA ASN A 182 -3.49 14.31 20.17
C ASN A 182 -3.91 15.62 19.51
N LYS A 183 -3.20 16.03 18.45
CA LYS A 183 -3.56 17.20 17.64
C LYS A 183 -5.01 17.16 17.17
N ARG A 184 -5.50 15.98 16.75
CA ARG A 184 -6.89 15.77 16.29
C ARG A 184 -7.95 16.11 17.35
N ASP A 185 -7.59 16.09 18.62
CA ASP A 185 -8.48 16.42 19.73
C ASP A 185 -8.45 17.94 20.05
N TYR A 186 -7.65 18.74 19.34
CA TYR A 186 -7.57 20.19 19.54
C TYR A 186 -8.20 20.96 18.39
N THR A 187 -9.37 21.56 18.67
CA THR A 187 -10.06 22.41 17.71
C THR A 187 -9.56 23.84 17.81
N ARG A 188 -9.33 24.48 16.64
CA ARG A 188 -8.97 25.90 16.58
C ARG A 188 -10.03 26.76 17.29
N PRO A 189 -9.62 27.65 18.22
CA PRO A 189 -10.55 28.56 18.87
C PRO A 189 -11.27 29.46 17.86
N SER A 190 -12.53 29.80 18.13
CA SER A 190 -13.31 30.71 17.28
C SER A 190 -12.68 32.12 17.24
N GLY A 191 -12.36 32.61 16.04
CA GLY A 191 -11.79 33.94 15.81
C GLY A 191 -11.50 34.16 14.32
N PRO A 192 -11.21 35.40 13.88
CA PRO A 192 -10.83 35.65 12.50
C PRO A 192 -9.45 35.03 12.24
N PHE A 193 -9.41 34.07 11.31
CA PHE A 193 -8.19 33.55 10.70
C PHE A 193 -8.14 34.14 9.29
N VAL A 194 -7.27 35.13 9.09
CA VAL A 194 -7.17 35.92 7.87
C VAL A 194 -5.84 35.60 7.19
N GLU A 195 -5.93 34.92 6.05
CA GLU A 195 -4.80 34.71 5.14
C GLU A 195 -4.92 35.59 3.91
N TYR A 196 -3.78 36.11 3.48
CA TYR A 196 -3.66 36.90 2.26
C TYR A 196 -2.88 36.12 1.19
N PRO A 197 -3.13 36.39 -0.11
CA PRO A 197 -2.30 35.80 -1.15
C PRO A 197 -0.84 36.23 -0.95
N PRO A 198 0.11 35.31 -1.14
CA PRO A 198 1.51 35.66 -0.99
C PRO A 198 1.93 36.68 -2.06
N GLN A 199 2.90 37.53 -1.74
CA GLN A 199 3.35 38.60 -2.64
C GLN A 199 4.54 38.20 -3.52
N GLY A 200 4.50 38.59 -4.79
CA GLY A 200 5.54 38.24 -5.76
C GLY A 200 5.05 37.20 -6.74
N ASP A 201 5.97 36.64 -7.51
CA ASP A 201 5.70 35.63 -8.53
C ASP A 201 6.63 34.44 -8.29
N ASN A 202 6.09 33.22 -8.40
CA ASN A 202 6.82 31.97 -8.24
C ASN A 202 7.26 31.34 -9.57
N SER A 203 7.05 32.03 -10.71
CA SER A 203 7.37 31.50 -12.04
C SER A 203 8.82 30.99 -12.19
N GLU A 204 9.77 31.56 -11.45
CA GLU A 204 11.16 31.09 -11.43
C GLU A 204 11.30 29.70 -10.78
N VAL A 205 10.63 29.46 -9.64
CA VAL A 205 10.67 28.16 -8.96
C VAL A 205 9.88 27.13 -9.75
N GLU A 206 8.73 27.50 -10.32
CA GLU A 206 7.95 26.62 -11.19
C GLU A 206 8.76 26.17 -12.41
N ALA A 207 9.46 27.10 -13.07
CA ALA A 207 10.36 26.77 -14.16
C ALA A 207 11.51 25.86 -13.70
N LEU A 208 12.06 26.12 -12.52
CA LEU A 208 13.14 25.32 -11.96
C LEU A 208 12.71 23.87 -11.66
N VAL A 209 11.53 23.67 -11.06
CA VAL A 209 10.96 22.34 -10.85
C VAL A 209 10.81 21.61 -12.19
N ALA A 210 10.23 22.28 -13.19
CA ALA A 210 10.04 21.69 -14.51
C ALA A 210 11.37 21.32 -15.20
N ASP A 211 12.39 22.19 -15.12
CA ASP A 211 13.70 21.97 -15.71
C ASP A 211 14.46 20.81 -15.05
N LEU A 212 14.40 20.70 -13.71
CA LEU A 212 15.02 19.61 -12.95
C LEU A 212 14.37 18.27 -13.30
N GLN A 213 13.03 18.22 -13.30
CA GLN A 213 12.27 17.03 -13.66
C GLN A 213 12.52 16.62 -15.12
N ALA A 214 12.53 17.56 -16.06
CA ALA A 214 12.85 17.31 -17.47
C ALA A 214 14.30 16.81 -17.68
N SER A 215 15.20 17.12 -16.75
CA SER A 215 16.59 16.64 -16.74
C SER A 215 16.76 15.28 -16.05
N GLY A 216 15.67 14.66 -15.57
CA GLY A 216 15.70 13.40 -14.84
C GLY A 216 16.26 13.51 -13.41
N ILE A 217 16.30 14.73 -12.86
CA ILE A 217 16.72 14.95 -11.47
C ILE A 217 15.48 14.81 -10.58
N VAL A 218 15.50 13.78 -9.72
CA VAL A 218 14.50 13.62 -8.67
C VAL A 218 14.85 14.56 -7.52
N LEU A 219 13.88 15.36 -7.09
CA LEU A 219 14.04 16.20 -5.91
C LEU A 219 13.93 15.31 -4.67
N SER A 220 15.00 15.24 -3.89
CA SER A 220 15.04 14.46 -2.64
C SER A 220 15.64 15.30 -1.50
N SER A 221 15.54 14.78 -0.28
CA SER A 221 16.21 15.29 0.93
C SER A 221 16.91 14.16 1.69
N GLY A 222 17.64 14.49 2.76
CA GLY A 222 18.30 13.51 3.64
C GLY A 222 19.80 13.75 3.77
N GLU A 223 20.53 13.70 2.66
CA GLU A 223 22.01 13.75 2.63
C GLU A 223 22.60 15.08 3.16
N GLU A 224 21.86 16.17 2.98
CA GLU A 224 22.31 17.52 3.27
C GLU A 224 21.28 18.30 4.10
N LEU A 225 21.69 18.79 5.27
CA LEU A 225 20.96 19.76 6.06
C LEU A 225 21.36 21.18 5.64
N ARG A 226 20.38 21.99 5.24
CA ARG A 226 20.57 23.42 4.91
C ARG A 226 20.16 24.31 6.08
N THR A 227 21.14 25.00 6.67
CA THR A 227 20.93 25.89 7.81
C THR A 227 20.92 27.36 7.37
N TYR A 228 19.90 28.11 7.80
CA TYR A 228 19.69 29.53 7.51
C TYR A 228 19.67 30.37 8.78
N ARG A 229 20.29 31.56 8.74
CA ARG A 229 20.21 32.55 9.81
C ARG A 229 18.88 33.28 9.75
N LEU A 230 18.05 33.09 10.77
CA LEU A 230 16.73 33.70 10.90
C LEU A 230 16.76 34.93 11.80
N ALA A 231 16.31 36.06 11.27
CA ALA A 231 15.97 37.26 12.03
C ALA A 231 14.45 37.28 12.31
N MET A 232 14.04 36.83 13.49
CA MET A 232 12.63 36.77 13.90
C MET A 232 12.30 37.98 14.80
N ALA A 233 11.65 38.98 14.23
CA ALA A 233 11.17 40.14 14.97
C ALA A 233 9.85 39.84 15.70
N ALA A 234 9.55 40.63 16.73
CA ALA A 234 8.27 40.59 17.43
C ALA A 234 7.78 42.01 17.72
N THR A 235 6.52 42.30 17.41
CA THR A 235 5.89 43.58 17.77
C THR A 235 5.79 43.74 19.29
N GLY A 236 5.60 44.98 19.75
CA GLY A 236 5.35 45.30 21.14
C GLY A 236 4.11 44.56 21.67
N GLU A 237 3.07 44.43 20.87
CA GLU A 237 1.84 43.74 21.23
C GLU A 237 2.07 42.23 21.41
N TYR A 238 2.84 41.60 20.51
CA TYR A 238 3.19 40.18 20.63
C TYR A 238 3.97 39.94 21.93
N THR A 239 4.99 40.77 22.17
CA THR A 239 5.81 40.63 23.38
C THR A 239 4.99 40.87 24.65
N ILE A 240 4.11 41.88 24.67
CA ILE A 240 3.17 42.12 25.78
C ILE A 240 2.25 40.92 25.98
N TYR A 241 1.71 40.35 24.90
CA TYR A 241 0.88 39.15 24.99
C TYR A 241 1.62 38.04 25.72
N HIS A 242 2.92 37.87 25.51
CA HIS A 242 3.71 36.81 26.14
C HIS A 242 4.26 37.13 27.54
N GLY A 243 4.25 38.38 27.99
CA GLY A 243 4.71 38.77 29.33
C GLY A 243 5.36 40.15 29.41
N GLY A 244 5.69 40.73 28.25
CA GLY A 244 6.10 42.13 28.09
C GLY A 244 7.60 42.38 28.17
N THR A 245 8.42 41.35 28.43
CA THR A 245 9.88 41.48 28.38
C THR A 245 10.48 40.88 27.11
N VAL A 246 11.68 41.32 26.74
CA VAL A 246 12.44 40.71 25.63
C VAL A 246 12.62 39.20 25.85
N GLY A 247 12.84 38.77 27.09
CA GLY A 247 12.94 37.35 27.44
C GLY A 247 11.65 36.57 27.19
N ASP A 248 10.49 37.18 27.45
CA ASP A 248 9.18 36.57 27.16
C ASP A 248 8.95 36.42 25.66
N GLY A 249 9.23 37.47 24.88
CA GLY A 249 9.13 37.42 23.42
C GLY A 249 10.08 36.37 22.83
N MET A 250 11.33 36.34 23.28
CA MET A 250 12.31 35.32 22.85
C MET A 250 11.88 33.90 23.22
N ALA A 251 11.34 33.67 24.41
CA ALA A 251 10.84 32.35 24.83
C ALA A 251 9.71 31.86 23.91
N ALA A 252 8.76 32.73 23.56
CA ALA A 252 7.66 32.38 22.66
C ALA A 252 8.15 32.09 21.23
N ILE A 253 9.10 32.88 20.71
CA ILE A 253 9.75 32.65 19.42
C ILE A 253 10.43 31.28 19.39
N VAL A 254 11.18 30.93 20.45
CA VAL A 254 11.88 29.64 20.55
C VAL A 254 10.89 28.47 20.55
N VAL A 255 9.77 28.57 21.28
CA VAL A 255 8.73 27.54 21.28
C VAL A 255 8.15 27.33 19.87
N ALA A 256 7.77 28.42 19.19
CA ALA A 256 7.21 28.35 17.85
C ALA A 256 8.20 27.75 16.85
N MET A 257 9.43 28.30 16.80
CA MET A 257 10.43 27.89 15.81
C MET A 257 10.99 26.49 16.07
N ASN A 258 10.96 25.98 17.30
CA ASN A 258 11.37 24.60 17.56
C ASN A 258 10.40 23.59 16.92
N ARG A 259 9.09 23.89 16.93
CA ARG A 259 8.07 23.07 16.24
C ARG A 259 8.23 23.16 14.73
N VAL A 260 8.36 24.38 14.20
CA VAL A 260 8.53 24.63 12.76
C VAL A 260 9.80 23.96 12.22
N ASN A 261 10.95 24.11 12.88
CA ASN A 261 12.18 23.43 12.48
C ASN A 261 12.02 21.91 12.47
N GLY A 262 11.25 21.33 13.38
CA GLY A 262 10.97 19.89 13.36
C GLY A 262 10.35 19.40 12.07
N ILE A 263 9.34 20.11 11.58
CA ILE A 263 8.66 19.82 10.31
C ILE A 263 9.62 20.02 9.14
N TYR A 264 10.33 21.15 9.10
CA TYR A 264 11.23 21.49 7.98
C TYR A 264 12.46 20.57 7.90
N GLU A 265 12.98 20.12 9.04
CA GLU A 265 14.09 19.17 9.07
C GLU A 265 13.65 17.77 8.66
N ARG A 266 12.43 17.36 9.03
CA ARG A 266 11.86 16.05 8.63
C ARG A 266 11.53 15.99 7.15
N ASP A 267 10.82 16.98 6.63
CA ASP A 267 10.25 16.90 5.27
C ASP A 267 11.21 17.47 4.21
N VAL A 268 11.96 18.53 4.51
CA VAL A 268 12.76 19.24 3.50
C VAL A 268 14.22 19.47 3.89
N ALA A 269 14.71 18.86 4.98
CA ALA A 269 16.07 19.01 5.48
C ALA A 269 16.55 20.48 5.57
N VAL A 270 15.71 21.36 6.12
CA VAL A 270 16.00 22.78 6.33
C VAL A 270 15.92 23.11 7.82
N ARG A 271 16.88 23.89 8.33
CA ARG A 271 16.90 24.42 9.69
C ARG A 271 17.03 25.93 9.69
N MET A 272 16.28 26.61 10.55
CA MET A 272 16.37 28.03 10.81
C MET A 272 16.94 28.29 12.20
N VAL A 273 18.06 29.02 12.28
CA VAL A 273 18.75 29.35 13.52
C VAL A 273 18.64 30.85 13.79
N LEU A 274 18.09 31.20 14.96
CA LEU A 274 17.94 32.58 15.41
C LEU A 274 19.31 33.26 15.54
N ILE A 275 19.43 34.45 14.95
CA ILE A 275 20.69 35.19 14.88
C ILE A 275 21.20 35.68 16.26
N ALA A 276 22.51 35.91 16.37
CA ALA A 276 23.21 36.31 17.59
C ALA A 276 22.60 37.52 18.34
N ASN A 277 22.02 38.45 17.61
CA ASN A 277 21.45 39.70 18.11
C ASN A 277 19.93 39.81 17.89
N ASN A 278 19.21 38.68 17.83
CA ASN A 278 17.75 38.65 17.65
C ASN A 278 16.99 39.37 18.79
N ASP A 279 17.57 39.46 19.98
CA ASP A 279 17.02 40.19 21.12
C ASP A 279 16.81 41.70 20.85
N LEU A 280 17.50 42.27 19.84
CA LEU A 280 17.37 43.68 19.47
C LEU A 280 16.09 44.00 18.67
N ILE A 281 15.45 42.98 18.09
CA ILE A 281 14.26 43.09 17.23
C ILE A 281 13.01 42.51 17.89
N VAL A 282 13.08 42.25 19.19
CA VAL A 282 11.93 41.94 20.06
C VAL A 282 11.53 43.22 20.78
N TYR A 283 10.47 43.86 20.31
CA TYR A 283 10.02 45.14 20.85
C TYR A 283 9.08 44.93 22.03
N THR A 284 9.12 45.81 23.02
CA THR A 284 8.31 45.71 24.26
C THR A 284 7.27 46.81 24.40
N ASP A 285 7.30 47.85 23.55
CA ASP A 285 6.36 48.98 23.58
C ASP A 285 5.72 49.18 22.19
N PRO A 286 4.42 48.86 22.04
CA PRO A 286 3.64 49.05 20.82
C PRO A 286 3.71 50.46 20.22
N ASN A 287 3.94 51.49 21.04
CA ASN A 287 3.95 52.87 20.56
C ASN A 287 5.28 53.28 19.92
N THR A 288 6.33 52.48 20.12
CA THR A 288 7.68 52.80 19.68
C THR A 288 8.30 51.75 18.76
N ASP A 289 7.63 50.61 18.60
CA ASP A 289 8.04 49.64 17.59
C ASP A 289 7.79 50.18 16.16
N PRO A 290 8.44 49.61 15.14
CA PRO A 290 8.35 50.11 13.77
C PRO A 290 7.16 49.52 12.98
N TYR A 291 6.23 48.83 13.63
CA TYR A 291 5.24 47.98 12.97
C TYR A 291 3.82 48.53 13.06
N THR A 292 3.04 48.24 12.02
CA THR A 292 1.59 48.42 12.03
C THR A 292 0.94 47.08 12.31
N ASN A 293 0.84 46.73 13.61
CA ASN A 293 0.45 45.41 14.12
C ASN A 293 -0.77 44.78 13.44
N ASP A 294 -1.78 45.58 13.06
CA ASP A 294 -3.02 45.06 12.48
C ASP A 294 -3.01 44.97 10.94
N SER A 295 -1.86 45.18 10.29
CA SER A 295 -1.74 45.15 8.82
C SER A 295 -0.51 44.36 8.35
N GLY A 296 -0.70 43.06 8.05
CA GLY A 296 0.35 42.19 7.53
C GLY A 296 1.01 42.73 6.25
N THR A 297 0.21 43.22 5.30
CA THR A 297 0.71 43.72 4.02
C THR A 297 1.61 44.96 4.15
N ILE A 298 1.36 45.83 5.14
CA ILE A 298 2.23 46.95 5.46
C ILE A 298 3.48 46.45 6.21
N MET A 299 3.30 45.52 7.15
CA MET A 299 4.39 44.95 7.94
C MET A 299 5.46 44.24 7.09
N LEU A 300 5.13 43.68 5.92
CA LEU A 300 6.13 43.11 5.00
C LEU A 300 7.27 44.11 4.69
N GLY A 301 6.92 45.35 4.32
CA GLY A 301 7.89 46.39 3.99
C GLY A 301 8.57 46.97 5.22
N GLN A 302 7.83 47.13 6.33
CA GLN A 302 8.38 47.60 7.60
C GLN A 302 9.41 46.63 8.15
N ASN A 303 9.13 45.32 8.10
CA ASN A 303 10.04 44.30 8.60
C ASN A 303 11.34 44.28 7.81
N GLN A 304 11.27 44.31 6.48
CA GLN A 304 12.47 44.43 5.65
C GLN A 304 13.32 45.65 6.03
N ALA A 305 12.71 46.84 6.06
CA ALA A 305 13.44 48.07 6.38
C ALA A 305 14.02 48.07 7.81
N ASN A 306 13.27 47.52 8.77
CA ASN A 306 13.69 47.44 10.16
C ASN A 306 14.86 46.49 10.35
N LEU A 307 14.77 45.27 9.82
CA LEU A 307 15.84 44.28 9.92
C LEU A 307 17.12 44.75 9.19
N ASP A 308 17.00 45.37 8.03
CA ASP A 308 18.14 45.98 7.34
C ASP A 308 18.81 47.08 8.18
N THR A 309 18.04 47.85 8.96
CA THR A 309 18.55 48.96 9.77
C THR A 309 19.20 48.47 11.08
N VAL A 310 18.54 47.55 11.79
CA VAL A 310 18.94 47.13 13.14
C VAL A 310 19.97 45.99 13.09
N ILE A 311 19.75 45.02 12.21
CA ILE A 311 20.58 43.82 12.10
C ILE A 311 21.62 43.98 10.99
N GLY A 312 21.25 44.62 9.88
CA GLY A 312 22.09 44.73 8.68
C GLY A 312 21.87 43.54 7.74
N ASN A 313 21.66 43.82 6.46
CA ASN A 313 21.31 42.83 5.43
C ASN A 313 22.23 41.58 5.46
N ASP A 314 23.53 41.73 5.62
CA ASP A 314 24.47 40.60 5.50
C ASP A 314 24.43 39.64 6.71
N ASN A 315 23.76 40.03 7.80
CA ASN A 315 23.76 39.32 9.07
C ASN A 315 22.60 38.33 9.24
N TYR A 316 21.72 38.21 8.25
CA TYR A 316 20.61 37.24 8.24
C TYR A 316 20.29 36.76 6.83
N ASP A 317 19.66 35.60 6.73
CA ASP A 317 19.35 34.91 5.47
C ASP A 317 17.86 34.94 5.15
N VAL A 318 17.04 34.90 6.19
CA VAL A 318 15.58 35.05 6.14
C VAL A 318 15.13 35.90 7.33
N GLY A 319 14.11 36.72 7.14
CA GLY A 319 13.52 37.53 8.19
C GLY A 319 12.00 37.43 8.21
N HIS A 320 11.43 37.47 9.41
CA HIS A 320 10.00 37.31 9.63
C HIS A 320 9.60 38.11 10.88
N VAL A 321 8.33 38.52 11.02
CA VAL A 321 7.83 39.22 12.21
C VAL A 321 6.57 38.58 12.77
N PHE A 322 6.53 38.41 14.09
CA PHE A 322 5.33 38.03 14.81
C PHE A 322 4.59 39.22 15.39
N SER A 323 3.26 39.21 15.27
CA SER A 323 2.33 40.23 15.75
C SER A 323 1.10 39.61 16.43
N THR A 324 0.22 40.41 17.02
CA THR A 324 -1.09 39.93 17.52
C THR A 324 -2.25 40.21 16.55
N GLY A 325 -1.93 40.66 15.34
CA GLY A 325 -2.90 41.05 14.32
C GLY A 325 -2.29 41.02 12.92
N GLY A 326 -3.07 41.36 11.91
CA GLY A 326 -2.58 41.47 10.53
C GLY A 326 -2.54 40.18 9.71
N GLY A 327 -2.87 39.02 10.30
CA GLY A 327 -2.99 37.73 9.60
C GLY A 327 -1.65 37.12 9.19
N GLY A 328 -1.69 36.15 8.28
CA GLY A 328 -0.51 35.62 7.58
C GLY A 328 -0.32 36.29 6.22
N VAL A 329 0.93 36.68 5.93
CA VAL A 329 1.37 37.05 4.58
C VAL A 329 2.89 36.99 4.45
N ALA A 330 3.38 36.40 3.37
CA ALA A 330 4.79 36.39 3.00
C ALA A 330 5.00 36.75 1.53
N SER A 331 6.24 37.10 1.18
CA SER A 331 6.67 37.16 -0.22
C SER A 331 7.23 35.80 -0.67
N LEU A 332 6.95 35.42 -1.92
CA LEU A 332 7.34 34.11 -2.48
C LEU A 332 8.84 34.02 -2.79
N GLY A 333 9.48 32.94 -2.33
CA GLY A 333 10.85 32.58 -2.74
C GLY A 333 11.89 33.66 -2.43
N VAL A 334 11.94 34.16 -1.19
CA VAL A 334 12.74 35.33 -0.80
C VAL A 334 14.01 35.11 0.05
N PRO A 335 14.23 34.02 0.80
CA PRO A 335 15.48 33.78 1.51
C PRO A 335 16.71 34.01 0.63
N CYS A 336 17.78 34.54 1.21
CA CYS A 336 19.00 34.95 0.51
C CYS A 336 18.84 36.13 -0.49
N ARG A 337 17.65 36.67 -0.75
CA ARG A 337 17.45 37.80 -1.69
C ARG A 337 17.50 39.16 -0.99
N THR A 338 18.53 39.94 -1.31
CA THR A 338 18.71 41.29 -0.76
C THR A 338 17.50 42.18 -1.05
N GLY A 339 17.00 42.88 -0.03
CA GLY A 339 15.87 43.81 -0.13
C GLY A 339 14.47 43.17 -0.09
N VAL A 340 14.36 41.84 -0.07
CA VAL A 340 13.06 41.15 0.08
C VAL A 340 13.06 39.95 1.04
N LYS A 341 14.23 39.44 1.47
CA LYS A 341 14.36 38.26 2.34
C LYS A 341 13.76 38.37 3.74
N ALA A 342 13.35 39.56 4.17
CA ALA A 342 12.68 39.82 5.45
C ALA A 342 11.16 40.06 5.32
N ARG A 343 10.58 39.83 4.14
CA ARG A 343 9.15 40.07 3.88
C ARG A 343 8.30 38.84 4.23
N GLY A 344 8.17 38.57 5.52
CA GLY A 344 7.26 37.57 6.08
C GLY A 344 6.63 38.05 7.37
N VAL A 345 5.34 37.76 7.56
CA VAL A 345 4.55 38.19 8.71
C VAL A 345 3.58 37.08 9.12
N THR A 346 3.48 36.84 10.42
CA THR A 346 2.45 36.00 11.00
C THR A 346 1.87 36.67 12.24
N GLY A 347 0.55 36.84 12.27
CA GLY A 347 -0.12 37.47 13.40
C GLY A 347 -1.49 36.90 13.72
N LEU A 348 -1.69 36.58 15.00
CA LEU A 348 -2.96 36.07 15.53
C LEU A 348 -3.22 36.70 16.90
N THR A 349 -4.48 36.94 17.25
CA THR A 349 -4.84 37.59 18.52
C THR A 349 -4.40 36.80 19.75
N ASN A 350 -4.34 35.47 19.63
CA ASN A 350 -3.79 34.54 20.61
C ASN A 350 -2.67 33.74 19.95
N PRO A 351 -1.43 34.27 19.86
CA PRO A 351 -0.36 33.65 19.09
C PRO A 351 0.32 32.48 19.83
N ILE A 352 -0.47 31.44 20.13
CA ILE A 352 -0.05 30.21 20.82
C ILE A 352 -0.71 28.99 20.19
N GLY A 353 -0.12 27.83 20.45
CA GLY A 353 -0.67 26.53 20.05
C GLY A 353 -0.58 26.26 18.56
N ASP A 354 -1.05 25.07 18.19
CA ASP A 354 -0.92 24.51 16.85
C ASP A 354 -1.48 25.38 15.71
N PRO A 355 -2.68 25.99 15.82
CA PRO A 355 -3.18 26.89 14.79
C PRO A 355 -2.30 28.12 14.52
N PHE A 356 -1.48 28.54 15.49
CA PHE A 356 -0.50 29.59 15.25
C PHE A 356 0.79 29.01 14.65
N TYR A 357 1.34 27.93 15.22
CA TYR A 357 2.65 27.40 14.83
C TYR A 357 2.65 26.70 13.46
N VAL A 358 1.65 25.87 13.16
CA VAL A 358 1.61 25.05 11.95
C VAL A 358 0.78 25.74 10.87
N ASP A 359 -0.49 26.02 11.16
CA ASP A 359 -1.42 26.57 10.16
C ASP A 359 -1.04 27.99 9.70
N TYR A 360 -0.18 28.72 10.43
CA TYR A 360 0.30 30.07 10.09
C TYR A 360 1.81 30.16 9.95
N VAL A 361 2.59 29.93 11.03
CA VAL A 361 4.05 30.20 10.95
C VAL A 361 4.73 29.29 9.93
N ALA A 362 4.46 27.98 9.96
CA ALA A 362 5.01 27.05 8.96
C ALA A 362 4.48 27.36 7.55
N HIS A 363 3.20 27.73 7.41
CA HIS A 363 2.59 28.13 6.15
C HIS A 363 3.31 29.33 5.51
N GLU A 364 3.45 30.42 6.26
CA GLU A 364 4.04 31.67 5.77
C GLU A 364 5.54 31.55 5.50
N ILE A 365 6.26 30.78 6.32
CA ILE A 365 7.64 30.44 6.03
C ILE A 365 7.72 29.57 4.77
N GLY A 366 6.73 28.70 4.51
CA GLY A 366 6.63 27.90 3.28
C GLY A 366 6.59 28.78 2.04
N HIS A 367 5.80 29.85 2.06
CA HIS A 367 5.82 30.89 1.02
C HIS A 367 7.18 31.55 0.89
N GLN A 368 7.84 31.91 1.99
CA GLN A 368 9.19 32.47 1.91
C GLN A 368 10.13 31.51 1.17
N TYR A 369 10.04 30.20 1.41
CA TYR A 369 10.83 29.18 0.70
C TYR A 369 10.29 28.80 -0.70
N GLY A 370 9.24 29.48 -1.18
CA GLY A 370 8.76 29.36 -2.56
C GLY A 370 7.60 28.38 -2.76
N ALA A 371 6.99 27.83 -1.70
CA ALA A 371 5.79 27.02 -1.87
C ALA A 371 4.57 27.89 -2.20
N ASN A 372 3.76 27.46 -3.15
CA ASN A 372 2.44 28.00 -3.45
C ASN A 372 1.34 27.27 -2.64
N HIS A 373 0.15 27.86 -2.62
CA HIS A 373 -1.03 27.20 -2.06
C HIS A 373 -1.42 25.94 -2.83
N THR A 374 -1.77 24.87 -2.09
CA THR A 374 -2.09 23.55 -2.66
C THR A 374 -3.58 23.25 -2.78
N PHE A 375 -4.45 24.04 -2.15
CA PHE A 375 -5.89 23.82 -2.15
C PHE A 375 -6.57 24.12 -3.50
N ASN A 376 -7.66 23.41 -3.81
CA ASN A 376 -8.43 23.56 -5.05
C ASN A 376 -9.88 24.08 -4.84
N GLY A 377 -10.19 24.62 -3.67
CA GLY A 377 -11.47 25.27 -3.36
C GLY A 377 -11.63 26.67 -3.98
N ASN A 378 -12.84 27.21 -3.90
CA ASN A 378 -13.20 28.57 -4.34
C ASN A 378 -14.25 29.26 -3.44
N ALA A 379 -14.50 28.74 -2.22
CA ALA A 379 -15.39 29.34 -1.21
C ALA A 379 -14.61 29.76 0.05
N GLY A 380 -15.21 30.63 0.87
CA GLY A 380 -14.56 31.13 2.09
C GLY A 380 -13.21 31.80 1.79
N ALA A 381 -12.17 31.46 2.55
CA ALA A 381 -10.81 31.95 2.33
C ALA A 381 -10.19 31.44 1.02
N CYS A 382 -10.65 30.32 0.45
CA CYS A 382 -10.15 29.81 -0.84
C CYS A 382 -10.58 30.71 -2.03
N ALA A 383 -11.51 31.64 -1.83
CA ALA A 383 -11.92 32.61 -2.86
C ALA A 383 -10.96 33.81 -2.92
N GLY A 384 -11.32 34.86 -3.69
CA GLY A 384 -10.68 36.18 -3.58
C GLY A 384 -9.24 36.29 -4.11
N GLY A 385 -8.75 35.29 -4.84
CA GLY A 385 -7.40 35.29 -5.43
C GLY A 385 -6.34 34.55 -4.62
N ASN A 386 -6.72 33.85 -3.53
CA ASN A 386 -5.77 33.03 -2.77
C ASN A 386 -5.36 31.76 -3.53
N ARG A 387 -6.25 31.15 -4.32
CA ARG A 387 -5.93 29.91 -5.04
C ARG A 387 -4.84 30.11 -6.09
N HIS A 388 -3.83 29.24 -6.10
CA HIS A 388 -2.83 29.15 -7.16
C HIS A 388 -3.04 27.94 -8.07
N GLY A 389 -3.55 28.17 -9.29
CA GLY A 389 -3.96 27.09 -10.20
C GLY A 389 -2.88 26.05 -10.56
N PRO A 390 -1.63 26.45 -10.85
CA PRO A 390 -0.53 25.53 -11.14
C PRO A 390 -0.04 24.66 -9.97
N ALA A 391 -0.53 24.89 -8.74
CA ALA A 391 -0.17 24.11 -7.56
C ALA A 391 -1.40 23.53 -6.80
N ALA A 392 -2.62 23.71 -7.32
CA ALA A 392 -3.86 23.34 -6.63
C ALA A 392 -4.19 21.84 -6.74
N TYR A 393 -3.40 20.99 -6.05
CA TYR A 393 -3.50 19.53 -6.07
C TYR A 393 -4.43 18.93 -5.01
N GLU A 394 -4.82 19.68 -3.98
CA GLU A 394 -5.64 19.15 -2.89
C GLU A 394 -7.13 19.55 -3.03
N PRO A 395 -8.09 18.63 -2.82
CA PRO A 395 -9.51 18.93 -2.95
C PRO A 395 -9.99 19.93 -1.89
N GLY A 396 -10.89 20.86 -2.29
CA GLY A 396 -11.56 21.77 -1.37
C GLY A 396 -10.58 22.66 -0.60
N SER A 397 -10.68 22.69 0.73
CA SER A 397 -9.75 23.40 1.60
C SER A 397 -8.33 22.80 1.64
N GLY A 398 -8.16 21.58 1.16
CA GLY A 398 -6.98 20.74 1.38
C GLY A 398 -6.75 20.38 2.85
N THR A 399 -5.64 19.70 3.07
CA THR A 399 -5.25 19.03 4.32
C THR A 399 -3.84 19.35 4.78
N THR A 400 -2.90 19.63 3.88
CA THR A 400 -1.49 19.84 4.24
C THR A 400 -1.18 21.28 4.66
N ILE A 401 0.07 21.55 5.08
CA ILE A 401 0.50 22.86 5.61
C ILE A 401 0.22 24.00 4.63
N MET A 402 0.46 23.82 3.33
CA MET A 402 0.27 24.88 2.32
C MET A 402 -1.17 24.97 1.80
N ALA A 403 -2.09 24.19 2.37
CA ALA A 403 -3.52 24.28 2.11
C ALA A 403 -4.20 25.25 3.10
N TYR A 404 -5.51 25.39 2.98
CA TYR A 404 -6.35 26.27 3.80
C TYR A 404 -7.32 25.45 4.66
N ALA A 405 -6.81 24.39 5.29
CA ALA A 405 -7.60 23.48 6.11
C ALA A 405 -8.46 24.26 7.13
N GLY A 406 -9.77 24.03 7.07
CA GLY A 406 -10.74 24.60 8.01
C GLY A 406 -11.25 26.01 7.70
N ILE A 407 -10.76 26.71 6.67
CA ILE A 407 -11.12 28.13 6.43
C ILE A 407 -11.81 28.43 5.09
N CYS A 408 -12.18 27.43 4.30
CA CYS A 408 -12.88 27.54 3.00
C CYS A 408 -14.40 27.31 3.08
N GLY A 409 -15.01 27.47 4.26
CA GLY A 409 -16.45 27.41 4.45
C GLY A 409 -17.02 26.01 4.25
N ASN A 410 -18.03 25.86 3.39
CA ASN A 410 -18.63 24.56 3.11
C ASN A 410 -17.75 23.62 2.26
N GLN A 411 -16.57 24.08 1.84
CA GLN A 411 -15.57 23.28 1.12
C GLN A 411 -14.46 22.76 2.05
N ASN A 412 -14.62 22.93 3.36
CA ASN A 412 -13.71 22.38 4.37
C ASN A 412 -13.82 20.86 4.41
N ILE A 413 -12.67 20.18 4.29
CA ILE A 413 -12.57 18.71 4.42
C ILE A 413 -11.93 18.28 5.75
N GLN A 414 -11.24 19.20 6.43
CA GLN A 414 -10.80 19.03 7.81
C GLN A 414 -10.68 20.36 8.54
N ALA A 415 -10.45 20.31 9.85
CA ALA A 415 -10.47 21.49 10.73
C ALA A 415 -9.13 22.26 10.78
N ASN A 416 -8.00 21.56 10.76
CA ASN A 416 -6.65 22.13 10.82
C ASN A 416 -5.74 21.35 9.86
N SER A 417 -4.59 21.90 9.47
CA SER A 417 -3.67 21.19 8.58
C SER A 417 -2.99 20.04 9.31
N ASP A 418 -2.65 18.97 8.60
CA ASP A 418 -1.70 17.97 9.10
C ASP A 418 -0.28 18.55 9.07
N ASP A 419 0.61 18.01 9.90
CA ASP A 419 1.98 18.56 10.14
C ASP A 419 2.96 18.23 9.01
N ASP A 420 2.51 18.12 7.76
CA ASP A 420 3.31 17.69 6.61
C ASP A 420 3.06 18.55 5.38
N PHE A 421 4.04 18.56 4.48
CA PHE A 421 3.92 19.19 3.18
C PHE A 421 3.38 18.21 2.15
N HIS A 422 2.39 18.63 1.38
CA HIS A 422 2.02 17.95 0.14
C HIS A 422 3.24 17.88 -0.79
N THR A 423 3.38 16.79 -1.54
CA THR A 423 4.55 16.57 -2.40
C THR A 423 4.83 17.69 -3.42
N LYS A 424 3.80 18.46 -3.83
CA LYS A 424 3.99 19.70 -4.62
C LYS A 424 4.77 20.78 -3.87
N SER A 425 4.44 21.03 -2.60
CA SER A 425 5.15 22.01 -1.78
C SER A 425 6.58 21.56 -1.48
N PHE A 426 6.77 20.25 -1.29
CA PHE A 426 8.10 19.65 -1.22
C PHE A 426 8.93 19.94 -2.48
N ASP A 427 8.37 19.70 -3.69
CA ASP A 427 9.07 19.99 -4.96
C ASP A 427 9.51 21.48 -5.04
N GLU A 428 8.60 22.41 -4.71
CA GLU A 428 8.89 23.84 -4.80
C GLU A 428 9.96 24.30 -3.79
N ILE A 429 9.83 23.89 -2.52
CA ILE A 429 10.80 24.23 -1.46
C ILE A 429 12.16 23.62 -1.78
N ARG A 430 12.20 22.35 -2.21
CA ARG A 430 13.46 21.67 -2.53
C ARG A 430 14.11 22.31 -3.75
N ALA A 431 13.40 22.53 -4.85
CA ALA A 431 13.95 23.22 -6.01
C ALA A 431 14.56 24.58 -5.63
N TYR A 432 13.83 25.39 -4.85
CA TYR A 432 14.31 26.69 -4.40
C TYR A 432 15.58 26.60 -3.53
N THR A 433 15.64 25.65 -2.61
CA THR A 433 16.74 25.50 -1.64
C THR A 433 17.96 24.79 -2.20
N VAL A 434 17.83 23.96 -3.24
CA VAL A 434 18.96 23.20 -3.82
C VAL A 434 19.49 23.81 -5.11
N ALA A 435 18.67 24.52 -5.88
CA ALA A 435 19.06 25.06 -7.18
C ALA A 435 18.65 26.53 -7.39
N GLY A 436 17.73 27.06 -6.59
CA GLY A 436 17.30 28.45 -6.63
C GLY A 436 18.15 29.41 -5.79
N ALA A 437 17.64 30.63 -5.62
CA ALA A 437 18.29 31.66 -4.81
C ALA A 437 18.50 31.24 -3.34
N GLY A 438 17.62 30.39 -2.81
CA GLY A 438 17.73 29.83 -1.46
C GLY A 438 19.00 29.01 -1.23
N ASN A 439 19.66 28.51 -2.28
CA ASN A 439 20.91 27.77 -2.15
C ASN A 439 22.14 28.67 -1.96
N THR A 440 22.01 30.00 -2.16
CA THR A 440 23.17 30.91 -2.24
C THR A 440 23.76 31.33 -0.88
N CYS A 441 22.98 31.22 0.21
CA CYS A 441 23.39 31.64 1.54
C CYS A 441 23.32 30.55 2.60
N ALA A 442 22.79 29.37 2.27
CA ALA A 442 22.65 28.26 3.20
C ALA A 442 24.02 27.73 3.65
N VAL A 443 24.14 27.41 4.94
CA VAL A 443 25.24 26.57 5.43
C VAL A 443 24.84 25.12 5.24
N ILE A 444 25.56 24.39 4.40
CA ILE A 444 25.28 23.00 4.07
C ILE A 444 26.10 22.09 5.00
N THR A 445 25.41 21.21 5.73
CA THR A 445 26.01 20.18 6.59
C THR A 445 25.68 18.81 6.04
N GLN A 446 26.70 17.97 5.85
CA GLN A 446 26.51 16.57 5.48
C GLN A 446 25.98 15.80 6.69
N THR A 447 24.86 15.11 6.51
CA THR A 447 24.16 14.43 7.60
C THR A 447 24.65 13.00 7.81
N GLY A 448 25.18 12.38 6.75
CA GLY A 448 25.53 10.96 6.72
C GLY A 448 24.33 10.04 6.52
N ASN A 449 23.14 10.59 6.24
CA ASN A 449 21.91 9.87 5.94
C ASN A 449 21.73 9.70 4.42
N SER A 450 21.21 8.56 3.99
CA SER A 450 20.90 8.21 2.62
C SER A 450 19.39 8.16 2.46
N GLY A 451 18.80 9.05 1.66
CA GLY A 451 17.35 9.07 1.48
C GLY A 451 16.79 7.75 0.89
N PRO A 452 15.49 7.46 1.09
CA PRO A 452 14.90 6.22 0.64
C PRO A 452 14.92 6.08 -0.89
N THR A 453 14.94 4.84 -1.39
CA THR A 453 14.67 4.51 -2.80
C THR A 453 13.23 4.01 -2.90
N VAL A 454 12.42 4.63 -3.76
CA VAL A 454 10.97 4.41 -3.84
C VAL A 454 10.59 3.84 -5.19
N ASP A 455 9.64 2.91 -5.20
CA ASP A 455 9.01 2.32 -6.38
C ASP A 455 7.50 2.34 -6.16
N ALA A 456 6.78 3.12 -6.97
CA ALA A 456 5.34 3.28 -6.86
C ALA A 456 4.57 2.18 -7.64
N GLY A 457 5.26 1.33 -8.39
CA GLY A 457 4.65 0.27 -9.20
C GLY A 457 4.28 0.71 -10.62
N GLY A 458 3.41 -0.05 -11.27
CA GLY A 458 3.00 0.18 -12.67
C GLY A 458 1.77 1.07 -12.82
N ASP A 459 1.52 1.49 -14.06
CA ASP A 459 0.29 2.17 -14.44
C ASP A 459 -0.89 1.18 -14.59
N TYR A 460 -2.10 1.61 -14.25
CA TYR A 460 -3.31 0.78 -14.29
C TYR A 460 -4.47 1.42 -15.04
N ILE A 461 -5.32 0.58 -15.64
CA ILE A 461 -6.62 0.97 -16.20
C ILE A 461 -7.71 0.30 -15.36
N ILE A 462 -8.62 1.11 -14.80
CA ILE A 462 -9.64 0.66 -13.84
C ILE A 462 -11.06 1.03 -14.33
N PRO A 463 -12.09 0.32 -13.87
CA PRO A 463 -13.49 0.69 -14.14
C PRO A 463 -13.95 1.94 -13.36
N LEU A 464 -15.02 2.58 -13.83
CA LEU A 464 -15.65 3.69 -13.10
C LEU A 464 -16.30 3.21 -11.79
N ASN A 465 -16.45 4.11 -10.83
CA ASN A 465 -17.18 3.89 -9.57
C ASN A 465 -16.77 2.61 -8.81
N THR A 466 -15.50 2.22 -8.87
CA THR A 466 -14.99 0.97 -8.29
C THR A 466 -13.79 1.26 -7.39
N PRO A 467 -13.78 0.78 -6.14
CA PRO A 467 -12.62 0.87 -5.25
C PRO A 467 -11.34 0.29 -5.84
N PHE A 468 -10.21 0.85 -5.43
CA PHE A 468 -8.90 0.36 -5.83
C PHE A 468 -7.87 0.52 -4.71
N ILE A 469 -6.78 -0.24 -4.79
CA ILE A 469 -5.66 -0.21 -3.85
C ILE A 469 -4.36 0.09 -4.60
N LEU A 470 -3.64 1.12 -4.17
CA LEU A 470 -2.28 1.37 -4.66
C LEU A 470 -1.29 0.77 -3.69
N THR A 471 -0.32 0.01 -4.19
CA THR A 471 0.73 -0.63 -3.40
C THR A 471 2.07 -0.33 -4.05
N GLY A 472 3.00 0.24 -3.28
CA GLY A 472 4.37 0.45 -3.72
C GLY A 472 5.37 -0.28 -2.84
N SER A 473 6.63 0.11 -2.95
CA SER A 473 7.70 -0.37 -2.08
C SER A 473 8.78 0.69 -1.92
N ALA A 474 9.57 0.58 -0.85
CA ALA A 474 10.75 1.38 -0.67
C ALA A 474 11.82 0.63 0.11
N THR A 475 13.07 1.06 -0.08
CA THR A 475 14.23 0.58 0.69
C THR A 475 15.05 1.75 1.19
N ASP A 476 15.69 1.55 2.32
CA ASP A 476 16.55 2.54 2.96
C ASP A 476 17.94 1.92 3.18
N ALA A 477 19.00 2.64 2.78
CA ALA A 477 20.36 2.10 2.84
C ALA A 477 20.92 2.07 4.27
N ASP A 478 20.42 2.95 5.14
CA ASP A 478 20.82 3.07 6.55
C ASP A 478 19.97 2.19 7.47
N GLY A 479 18.90 1.60 6.94
CA GLY A 479 17.98 0.73 7.67
C GLY A 479 16.98 1.51 8.51
N ASP A 480 16.72 2.77 8.14
CA ASP A 480 15.77 3.62 8.83
C ASP A 480 14.31 3.21 8.55
N PRO A 481 13.41 3.37 9.54
CA PRO A 481 12.03 2.97 9.45
C PRO A 481 11.23 3.95 8.59
N LEU A 482 10.61 3.40 7.56
CA LEU A 482 9.94 4.19 6.53
C LEU A 482 8.46 4.41 6.84
N THR A 483 7.98 5.60 6.48
CA THR A 483 6.56 5.92 6.41
C THR A 483 6.19 6.36 5.00
N TYR A 484 5.02 5.96 4.54
CA TYR A 484 4.51 6.05 3.19
C TYR A 484 3.29 6.95 3.15
N ASP A 485 3.20 7.75 2.10
CA ASP A 485 2.05 8.61 1.82
C ASP A 485 1.74 8.56 0.32
N TRP A 486 0.48 8.29 0.00
CA TRP A 486 -0.03 8.16 -1.36
C TRP A 486 -0.91 9.36 -1.66
N GLU A 487 -0.46 10.25 -2.53
CA GLU A 487 -1.15 11.52 -2.82
C GLU A 487 -1.62 11.56 -4.27
N GLN A 488 -2.84 12.07 -4.51
CA GLN A 488 -3.26 12.39 -5.87
C GLN A 488 -2.50 13.62 -6.37
N PHE A 489 -1.96 13.55 -7.58
CA PHE A 489 -1.10 14.56 -8.19
C PHE A 489 -1.68 15.09 -9.51
N ASP A 490 -2.97 15.43 -9.50
CA ASP A 490 -3.68 16.04 -10.62
C ASP A 490 -4.08 17.49 -10.36
N LEU A 491 -3.91 18.33 -11.39
CA LEU A 491 -4.49 19.67 -11.42
C LEU A 491 -5.86 19.65 -12.11
N GLY A 492 -6.72 20.59 -11.71
CA GLY A 492 -7.98 20.77 -12.41
C GLY A 492 -8.72 22.07 -12.07
N PRO A 493 -9.95 22.21 -12.57
CA PRO A 493 -10.81 23.35 -12.25
C PRO A 493 -11.07 23.47 -10.75
N ALA A 494 -11.11 24.70 -10.24
CA ALA A 494 -11.51 24.97 -8.85
C ALA A 494 -13.00 24.68 -8.65
N GLY A 495 -13.40 24.17 -7.48
CA GLY A 495 -14.80 23.84 -7.24
C GLY A 495 -15.09 23.25 -5.88
N HIS A 496 -16.35 22.84 -5.71
CA HIS A 496 -16.78 22.14 -4.51
C HIS A 496 -16.23 20.69 -4.54
N PRO A 497 -15.55 20.22 -3.48
CA PRO A 497 -14.90 18.91 -3.47
C PRO A 497 -15.87 17.73 -3.64
N ASP A 498 -17.15 17.83 -3.22
CA ASP A 498 -18.17 16.81 -3.51
C ASP A 498 -18.68 16.76 -4.96
N ASN A 499 -18.43 17.79 -5.76
CA ASN A 499 -18.90 17.86 -7.16
C ASN A 499 -17.75 18.27 -8.07
N PRO A 500 -16.67 17.47 -8.14
CA PRO A 500 -15.52 17.76 -8.98
C PRO A 500 -15.89 17.71 -10.46
N VAL A 501 -15.16 18.47 -11.29
CA VAL A 501 -15.33 18.48 -12.75
C VAL A 501 -13.97 18.36 -13.43
N GLY A 502 -13.93 17.71 -14.60
CA GLY A 502 -12.68 17.50 -15.34
C GLY A 502 -11.66 16.73 -14.51
N ASN A 503 -10.41 17.20 -14.44
CA ASN A 503 -9.35 16.55 -13.66
C ASN A 503 -9.17 17.15 -12.25
N ALA A 504 -10.18 17.83 -11.70
CA ALA A 504 -10.10 18.33 -10.33
C ALA A 504 -9.72 17.18 -9.37
N PRO A 505 -8.82 17.39 -8.40
CA PRO A 505 -8.45 16.37 -7.42
C PRO A 505 -9.68 15.92 -6.63
N ILE A 506 -9.74 14.62 -6.36
CA ILE A 506 -10.87 13.92 -5.72
C ILE A 506 -10.46 13.08 -4.51
N PHE A 507 -9.15 12.90 -4.30
CA PHE A 507 -8.57 12.24 -3.13
C PHE A 507 -7.74 13.25 -2.33
N ARG A 508 -7.98 13.31 -1.03
CA ARG A 508 -7.24 14.15 -0.07
C ARG A 508 -5.92 13.49 0.33
N SER A 509 -5.00 14.27 0.87
CA SER A 509 -3.81 13.72 1.53
C SER A 509 -4.15 13.26 2.96
N PHE A 510 -3.31 12.38 3.49
CA PHE A 510 -3.39 11.85 4.86
C PHE A 510 -1.99 11.81 5.46
N VAL A 511 -1.92 11.76 6.79
CA VAL A 511 -0.64 11.60 7.49
C VAL A 511 0.09 10.31 7.03
N PRO A 512 1.42 10.33 6.90
CA PRO A 512 2.19 9.16 6.50
C PRO A 512 2.02 7.97 7.46
N VAL A 513 1.91 6.75 6.92
CA VAL A 513 1.69 5.49 7.66
C VAL A 513 2.78 4.46 7.38
N THR A 514 2.87 3.37 8.16
CA THR A 514 3.92 2.34 7.97
C THR A 514 3.61 1.33 6.87
N VAL A 515 2.40 1.31 6.35
CA VAL A 515 1.98 0.38 5.30
C VAL A 515 2.24 0.99 3.92
N PRO A 516 2.80 0.23 2.95
CA PRO A 516 3.17 0.76 1.64
C PRO A 516 1.99 0.88 0.67
N TYR A 517 0.77 0.69 1.16
CA TYR A 517 -0.44 0.70 0.35
C TYR A 517 -1.49 1.67 0.89
N ARG A 518 -2.33 2.19 -0.01
CA ARG A 518 -3.53 2.97 0.33
C ARG A 518 -4.72 2.47 -0.47
N ILE A 519 -5.85 2.34 0.21
CA ILE A 519 -7.14 1.99 -0.39
C ILE A 519 -7.90 3.28 -0.68
N PHE A 520 -8.55 3.34 -1.84
CA PHE A 520 -9.27 4.50 -2.34
C PHE A 520 -10.74 4.15 -2.66
N PRO A 521 -11.72 4.75 -1.97
CA PRO A 521 -11.61 5.52 -0.70
C PRO A 521 -10.99 4.71 0.45
N GLN A 522 -10.65 5.37 1.54
CA GLN A 522 -10.24 4.66 2.78
C GLN A 522 -11.21 3.51 3.13
N ILE A 523 -10.68 2.38 3.61
CA ILE A 523 -11.46 1.15 3.84
C ILE A 523 -12.67 1.36 4.78
N SER A 524 -12.57 2.30 5.73
CA SER A 524 -13.68 2.65 6.61
C SER A 524 -14.89 3.20 5.84
N ASP A 525 -14.67 3.93 4.75
CA ASP A 525 -15.75 4.52 3.96
C ASP A 525 -16.45 3.45 3.12
N ILE A 526 -15.68 2.53 2.56
CA ILE A 526 -16.18 1.36 1.82
C ILE A 526 -16.99 0.45 2.74
N VAL A 527 -16.43 0.04 3.89
CA VAL A 527 -17.09 -0.88 4.84
C VAL A 527 -18.38 -0.30 5.40
N ASN A 528 -18.41 1.00 5.70
CA ASN A 528 -19.57 1.66 6.29
C ASN A 528 -20.55 2.21 5.23
N ASN A 529 -20.24 2.09 3.93
CA ASN A 529 -21.01 2.69 2.84
C ASN A 529 -21.22 4.20 3.05
N ILE A 530 -20.15 4.90 3.44
CA ILE A 530 -20.17 6.34 3.72
C ILE A 530 -19.45 7.08 2.59
N HIS A 531 -20.03 8.21 2.20
CA HIS A 531 -19.41 9.17 1.32
C HIS A 531 -18.65 10.21 2.16
N THR A 532 -17.34 10.30 1.97
CA THR A 532 -16.50 11.31 2.61
C THR A 532 -16.02 12.32 1.57
N ILE A 533 -16.16 13.61 1.89
CA ILE A 533 -15.73 14.70 1.02
C ILE A 533 -14.21 14.61 0.81
N GLY A 534 -13.78 14.60 -0.46
CA GLY A 534 -12.37 14.43 -0.82
C GLY A 534 -11.89 12.98 -0.81
N GLU A 535 -12.78 12.00 -0.77
CA GLU A 535 -12.49 10.57 -0.96
C GLU A 535 -13.48 9.99 -1.98
N LEU A 536 -13.44 10.47 -3.22
CA LEU A 536 -14.45 10.12 -4.23
C LEU A 536 -13.95 9.12 -5.25
N LEU A 537 -14.77 8.11 -5.55
CA LEU A 537 -14.55 7.23 -6.69
C LEU A 537 -14.69 7.99 -8.02
N PRO A 538 -13.89 7.64 -9.06
CA PRO A 538 -13.99 8.27 -10.36
C PRO A 538 -15.33 7.90 -11.03
N SER A 539 -16.24 8.86 -11.13
CA SER A 539 -17.60 8.65 -11.68
C SER A 539 -17.71 8.88 -13.18
N TYR A 540 -16.63 9.30 -13.83
CA TYR A 540 -16.50 9.50 -15.27
C TYR A 540 -15.06 9.21 -15.71
N ALA A 541 -14.86 8.99 -17.01
CA ALA A 541 -13.55 8.66 -17.56
C ALA A 541 -12.53 9.79 -17.31
N ARG A 542 -11.40 9.45 -16.71
CA ARG A 542 -10.33 10.39 -16.39
C ARG A 542 -9.02 9.67 -16.15
N VAL A 543 -7.93 10.36 -16.46
CA VAL A 543 -6.60 9.99 -16.00
C VAL A 543 -6.38 10.61 -14.63
N MET A 544 -5.85 9.81 -13.70
CA MET A 544 -5.45 10.25 -12.38
C MET A 544 -3.97 9.92 -12.19
N ASN A 545 -3.18 10.89 -11.78
CA ASN A 545 -1.78 10.67 -11.43
C ASN A 545 -1.68 10.57 -9.91
N PHE A 546 -0.89 9.64 -9.41
CA PHE A 546 -0.62 9.48 -7.98
C PHE A 546 0.88 9.49 -7.75
N ARG A 547 1.29 9.98 -6.58
CA ARG A 547 2.69 9.95 -6.14
C ARG A 547 2.77 9.22 -4.81
N LEU A 548 3.70 8.28 -4.71
CA LEU A 548 4.11 7.66 -3.47
C LEU A 548 5.30 8.45 -2.91
N THR A 549 5.09 9.16 -1.82
CA THR A 549 6.13 9.88 -1.07
C THR A 549 6.53 9.03 0.13
N VAL A 550 7.84 8.82 0.33
CA VAL A 550 8.37 8.01 1.44
C VAL A 550 9.36 8.82 2.25
N ARG A 551 9.23 8.74 3.57
CA ARG A 551 10.07 9.43 4.56
C ARG A 551 10.81 8.41 5.43
N ASP A 552 12.08 8.67 5.73
CA ASP A 552 12.89 7.85 6.66
C ASP A 552 12.77 8.25 8.14
N ASN A 553 12.09 9.37 8.42
CA ASN A 553 11.89 9.94 9.75
C ASN A 553 13.19 10.24 10.53
N ASN A 554 14.32 10.42 9.85
CA ASN A 554 15.62 10.58 10.50
C ASN A 554 15.91 12.04 10.94
N ILE A 555 15.34 12.51 12.05
CA ILE A 555 15.49 13.92 12.49
C ILE A 555 16.55 14.18 13.58
N ALA A 556 17.22 13.14 14.09
CA ALA A 556 18.19 13.26 15.17
C ALA A 556 19.14 12.04 15.24
N PRO A 557 20.49 12.23 15.23
CA PRO A 557 21.23 13.49 15.11
C PRO A 557 21.40 13.94 13.64
N SER A 558 20.49 13.56 12.74
CA SER A 558 20.57 13.75 11.29
C SER A 558 19.49 14.74 10.76
N ALA A 559 19.21 14.73 9.46
CA ALA A 559 18.04 15.36 8.86
C ALA A 559 17.24 14.36 8.03
N GLY A 560 15.93 14.59 7.92
CA GLY A 560 14.99 13.64 7.32
C GLY A 560 15.20 13.52 5.81
N GLY A 561 15.19 12.29 5.34
CA GLY A 561 15.22 11.92 3.94
C GLY A 561 13.83 11.64 3.41
N VAL A 562 13.53 12.27 2.29
CA VAL A 562 12.29 12.13 1.54
C VAL A 562 12.63 11.88 0.09
N ASN A 563 11.95 10.90 -0.49
CA ASN A 563 12.00 10.61 -1.91
C ASN A 563 10.61 10.13 -2.38
N TYR A 564 10.41 10.05 -3.69
CA TYR A 564 9.11 9.70 -4.25
C TYR A 564 9.23 8.97 -5.59
N ASP A 565 8.15 8.31 -5.97
CA ASP A 565 7.89 7.83 -7.32
C ASP A 565 6.41 8.00 -7.68
N ALA A 566 6.05 7.96 -8.96
CA ALA A 566 4.70 8.27 -9.43
C ALA A 566 4.13 7.20 -10.38
N ILE A 567 2.82 7.03 -10.32
CA ILE A 567 2.06 6.15 -11.22
C ILE A 567 0.87 6.89 -11.85
N GLN A 568 0.32 6.28 -12.89
CA GLN A 568 -0.92 6.70 -13.52
C GLN A 568 -2.02 5.64 -13.36
N VAL A 569 -3.22 6.09 -12.99
CA VAL A 569 -4.44 5.28 -12.94
C VAL A 569 -5.47 5.89 -13.89
N THR A 570 -5.90 5.14 -14.89
CA THR A 570 -6.87 5.60 -15.89
C THR A 570 -8.23 4.94 -15.68
N ALA A 571 -9.23 5.74 -15.32
CA ALA A 571 -10.61 5.31 -15.25
C ALA A 571 -11.26 5.46 -16.65
N VAL A 572 -11.88 4.41 -17.18
CA VAL A 572 -12.38 4.38 -18.57
C VAL A 572 -13.90 4.27 -18.65
N GLU A 573 -14.48 4.90 -19.67
CA GLU A 573 -15.93 4.85 -19.92
C GLU A 573 -16.42 3.45 -20.30
N GLU A 574 -17.75 3.27 -20.30
CA GLU A 574 -18.42 2.01 -20.67
C GLU A 574 -18.07 0.78 -19.80
N THR A 575 -17.39 1.01 -18.67
CA THR A 575 -17.04 -0.01 -17.68
C THR A 575 -17.45 0.44 -16.27
N GLY A 576 -17.70 -0.53 -15.39
CA GLY A 576 -18.03 -0.30 -14.00
C GLY A 576 -19.51 0.06 -13.70
N PRO A 577 -19.92 0.03 -12.41
CA PRO A 577 -19.10 -0.42 -11.28
C PRO A 577 -18.89 -1.93 -11.31
N PHE A 578 -17.65 -2.38 -11.10
CA PHE A 578 -17.39 -3.77 -10.74
C PHE A 578 -17.87 -3.95 -9.30
N ALA A 579 -18.81 -4.87 -9.08
CA ALA A 579 -19.54 -4.93 -7.81
C ALA A 579 -19.89 -6.35 -7.38
N VAL A 580 -19.55 -6.74 -6.15
CA VAL A 580 -20.05 -7.94 -5.50
C VAL A 580 -21.56 -7.81 -5.38
N THR A 581 -22.31 -8.80 -5.89
CA THR A 581 -23.77 -8.83 -5.86
C THR A 581 -24.32 -9.82 -4.83
N TYR A 582 -23.57 -10.88 -4.51
CA TYR A 582 -23.88 -11.80 -3.41
C TYR A 582 -22.59 -12.40 -2.80
N PRO A 583 -22.49 -12.48 -1.46
CA PRO A 583 -23.49 -12.06 -0.47
C PRO A 583 -23.52 -10.53 -0.30
N ASN A 584 -24.70 -9.96 -0.05
CA ASN A 584 -24.88 -8.52 0.20
C ASN A 584 -25.90 -8.20 1.30
N THR A 585 -26.40 -9.23 1.96
CA THR A 585 -27.33 -9.13 3.09
C THR A 585 -26.87 -10.10 4.17
N ALA A 586 -27.46 -10.00 5.36
CA ALA A 586 -27.18 -10.95 6.43
C ALA A 586 -27.70 -12.34 6.02
N VAL A 587 -26.77 -13.19 5.58
CA VAL A 587 -27.00 -14.62 5.30
C VAL A 587 -26.24 -15.47 6.30
N ILE A 588 -26.56 -16.77 6.30
CA ILE A 588 -25.86 -17.77 7.10
C ILE A 588 -25.30 -18.79 6.14
N TRP A 589 -23.98 -18.92 6.11
CA TRP A 589 -23.26 -19.98 5.44
C TRP A 589 -22.83 -21.02 6.48
N GLN A 590 -22.86 -22.29 6.11
CA GLN A 590 -22.32 -23.37 6.94
C GLN A 590 -20.96 -23.79 6.40
N THR A 591 -19.99 -24.01 7.29
CA THR A 591 -18.66 -24.48 6.88
C THR A 591 -18.75 -25.79 6.09
N GLY A 592 -18.06 -25.86 4.96
CA GLY A 592 -18.06 -27.02 4.06
C GLY A 592 -19.15 -27.01 2.99
N ASP A 593 -20.23 -26.24 3.16
CA ASP A 593 -21.25 -26.12 2.12
C ASP A 593 -20.69 -25.44 0.87
N PHE A 594 -21.28 -25.76 -0.28
CA PHE A 594 -21.05 -25.01 -1.51
C PHE A 594 -21.93 -23.78 -1.51
N GLU A 595 -21.32 -22.61 -1.66
CA GLU A 595 -21.99 -21.33 -1.82
C GLU A 595 -21.49 -20.67 -3.11
N THR A 596 -22.36 -19.92 -3.78
CA THR A 596 -21.96 -19.19 -4.99
C THR A 596 -21.74 -17.73 -4.65
N VAL A 597 -20.53 -17.21 -4.88
CA VAL A 597 -20.25 -15.77 -4.85
C VAL A 597 -20.57 -15.21 -6.23
N THR A 598 -21.28 -14.09 -6.30
CA THR A 598 -21.60 -13.43 -7.58
C THR A 598 -21.19 -11.97 -7.59
N TRP A 599 -20.82 -11.46 -8.77
CA TRP A 599 -20.45 -10.06 -8.99
C TRP A 599 -20.88 -9.58 -10.38
N ASP A 600 -21.00 -8.27 -10.55
CA ASP A 600 -21.16 -7.63 -11.86
C ASP A 600 -19.76 -7.46 -12.49
N VAL A 601 -19.52 -8.17 -13.59
CA VAL A 601 -18.26 -8.09 -14.35
C VAL A 601 -18.07 -6.69 -14.94
N ALA A 602 -19.16 -5.99 -15.26
CA ALA A 602 -19.17 -4.59 -15.70
C ALA A 602 -18.17 -4.26 -16.84
N ASN A 603 -18.06 -5.16 -17.82
CA ASN A 603 -17.14 -5.11 -18.98
C ASN A 603 -15.64 -5.06 -18.62
N THR A 604 -15.26 -5.39 -17.38
CA THR A 604 -13.85 -5.36 -16.94
C THR A 604 -13.00 -6.47 -17.54
N ASP A 605 -13.62 -7.55 -18.01
CA ASP A 605 -13.00 -8.69 -18.69
C ASP A 605 -12.60 -8.38 -20.15
N GLN A 606 -13.04 -7.24 -20.69
CA GLN A 606 -12.77 -6.82 -22.07
C GLN A 606 -11.67 -5.74 -22.15
N PRO A 607 -11.03 -5.56 -23.32
CA PRO A 607 -10.15 -4.41 -23.54
C PRO A 607 -10.89 -3.08 -23.32
N PRO A 608 -10.25 -2.06 -22.72
CA PRO A 608 -8.83 -1.99 -22.39
C PRO A 608 -8.42 -2.53 -21.01
N ILE A 609 -9.37 -2.90 -20.13
CA ILE A 609 -9.07 -3.34 -18.76
C ILE A 609 -8.48 -4.76 -18.75
N ASN A 610 -9.05 -5.69 -19.51
CA ASN A 610 -8.59 -7.08 -19.65
C ASN A 610 -8.42 -7.87 -18.34
N CYS A 611 -9.25 -7.60 -17.33
CA CYS A 611 -9.28 -8.39 -16.10
C CYS A 611 -9.92 -9.76 -16.37
N THR A 612 -9.12 -10.72 -16.82
CA THR A 612 -9.64 -12.04 -17.23
C THR A 612 -9.90 -12.99 -16.06
N HIS A 613 -9.28 -12.73 -14.90
CA HIS A 613 -9.41 -13.55 -13.71
C HIS A 613 -9.56 -12.70 -12.44
N VAL A 614 -10.21 -13.26 -11.43
CA VAL A 614 -10.45 -12.66 -10.12
C VAL A 614 -9.99 -13.59 -9.00
N ASP A 615 -9.65 -12.98 -7.86
CA ASP A 615 -9.45 -13.63 -6.58
C ASP A 615 -10.64 -13.31 -5.65
N ILE A 616 -11.04 -14.31 -4.86
CA ILE A 616 -12.13 -14.20 -3.89
C ILE A 616 -11.54 -14.34 -2.49
N ASN A 617 -11.57 -13.26 -1.72
CA ASN A 617 -11.01 -13.19 -0.38
C ASN A 617 -12.11 -13.07 0.68
N LEU A 618 -11.81 -13.55 1.89
CA LEU A 618 -12.67 -13.51 3.06
C LEU A 618 -12.07 -12.62 4.15
N SER A 619 -12.91 -11.76 4.69
CA SER A 619 -12.68 -11.03 5.93
C SER A 619 -13.44 -11.68 7.08
N THR A 620 -12.87 -11.63 8.28
CA THR A 620 -13.53 -12.05 9.53
C THR A 620 -13.71 -10.91 10.53
N ASP A 621 -13.31 -9.69 10.18
CA ASP A 621 -13.33 -8.50 11.03
C ASP A 621 -14.36 -7.44 10.58
N GLY A 622 -15.30 -7.83 9.72
CA GLY A 622 -16.35 -6.95 9.21
C GLY A 622 -15.99 -6.23 7.91
N GLY A 623 -14.87 -6.58 7.28
CA GLY A 623 -14.44 -6.06 5.98
C GLY A 623 -13.23 -5.12 6.02
N TYR A 624 -12.57 -4.98 7.16
CA TYR A 624 -11.40 -4.10 7.30
C TYR A 624 -10.11 -4.77 6.81
N THR A 625 -10.00 -6.09 6.96
CA THR A 625 -8.89 -6.90 6.42
C THR A 625 -9.40 -8.15 5.71
N TYR A 626 -8.62 -8.64 4.72
CA TYR A 626 -8.95 -9.82 3.90
C TYR A 626 -7.78 -10.84 3.89
N PRO A 627 -7.45 -11.46 5.03
CA PRO A 627 -6.26 -12.32 5.14
C PRO A 627 -6.45 -13.73 4.56
N TYR A 628 -7.67 -14.12 4.17
CA TYR A 628 -7.96 -15.48 3.69
C TYR A 628 -8.40 -15.47 2.22
N THR A 629 -7.60 -16.04 1.33
CA THR A 629 -8.04 -16.29 -0.05
C THR A 629 -8.84 -17.59 -0.09
N ILE A 630 -10.10 -17.51 -0.51
CA ILE A 630 -10.99 -18.67 -0.67
C ILE A 630 -10.69 -19.35 -2.00
N GLU A 631 -10.65 -18.56 -3.07
CA GLU A 631 -10.36 -19.01 -4.43
C GLU A 631 -9.47 -17.97 -5.11
N ALA A 632 -8.51 -18.44 -5.90
CA ALA A 632 -7.60 -17.58 -6.65
C ALA A 632 -7.67 -17.89 -8.14
N ASN A 633 -7.41 -16.87 -8.97
CA ASN A 633 -7.29 -16.96 -10.41
C ASN A 633 -8.49 -17.64 -11.09
N ARG A 634 -9.70 -17.24 -10.70
CA ARG A 634 -10.97 -17.74 -11.26
C ARG A 634 -11.43 -16.87 -12.42
N PRO A 635 -12.08 -17.40 -13.47
CA PRO A 635 -12.55 -16.59 -14.58
C PRO A 635 -13.40 -15.41 -14.12
N ASN A 636 -13.19 -14.23 -14.70
CA ASN A 636 -14.02 -13.05 -14.43
C ASN A 636 -15.35 -13.12 -15.23
N ASP A 637 -16.21 -14.08 -14.89
CA ASP A 637 -17.47 -14.36 -15.62
C ASP A 637 -18.75 -14.09 -14.79
N GLY A 638 -18.59 -13.57 -13.57
CA GLY A 638 -19.66 -13.05 -12.73
C GLY A 638 -20.16 -13.98 -11.64
N ALA A 639 -19.68 -15.24 -11.60
CA ALA A 639 -20.03 -16.16 -10.52
C ALA A 639 -18.96 -17.24 -10.32
N GLU A 640 -18.69 -17.57 -9.06
CA GLU A 640 -17.82 -18.69 -8.70
C GLU A 640 -18.47 -19.51 -7.58
N SER A 641 -18.38 -20.84 -7.67
CA SER A 641 -18.86 -21.74 -6.63
C SER A 641 -17.73 -22.06 -5.68
N ILE A 642 -17.82 -21.60 -4.44
CA ILE A 642 -16.80 -21.79 -3.41
C ILE A 642 -17.24 -22.83 -2.39
N ILE A 643 -16.26 -23.47 -1.75
CA ILE A 643 -16.50 -24.23 -0.52
C ILE A 643 -16.34 -23.26 0.64
N VAL A 644 -17.36 -23.11 1.49
CA VAL A 644 -17.31 -22.20 2.63
C VAL A 644 -16.20 -22.65 3.58
N PRO A 645 -15.19 -21.81 3.85
CA PRO A 645 -14.03 -22.21 4.64
C PRO A 645 -14.42 -22.43 6.11
N PHE A 646 -13.66 -23.26 6.82
CA PHE A 646 -13.89 -23.60 8.24
C PHE A 646 -13.44 -22.49 9.21
N ILE A 647 -13.84 -21.25 8.92
CA ILE A 647 -13.47 -20.04 9.65
C ILE A 647 -14.75 -19.40 10.20
N PRO A 648 -15.33 -19.93 11.30
CA PRO A 648 -16.59 -19.44 11.82
C PRO A 648 -16.45 -18.00 12.33
N THR A 649 -17.37 -17.15 11.92
CA THR A 649 -17.43 -15.74 12.33
C THR A 649 -18.83 -15.20 12.12
N THR A 650 -19.22 -14.18 12.89
CA THR A 650 -20.45 -13.41 12.66
C THR A 650 -20.19 -12.11 11.88
N GLN A 651 -18.95 -11.89 11.44
CA GLN A 651 -18.50 -10.66 10.80
C GLN A 651 -17.87 -10.91 9.43
N ALA A 652 -18.35 -11.93 8.72
CA ALA A 652 -17.80 -12.26 7.41
C ALA A 652 -18.10 -11.16 6.38
N ARG A 653 -17.11 -10.89 5.52
CA ARG A 653 -17.25 -10.20 4.23
C ARG A 653 -16.49 -10.96 3.16
N VAL A 654 -17.04 -10.99 1.96
CA VAL A 654 -16.31 -11.37 0.75
C VAL A 654 -15.81 -10.12 0.04
N GLN A 655 -14.58 -10.19 -0.48
CA GLN A 655 -14.02 -9.29 -1.48
C GLN A 655 -13.82 -10.08 -2.77
N VAL A 656 -14.15 -9.47 -3.91
CA VAL A 656 -13.75 -9.95 -5.22
C VAL A 656 -12.78 -8.91 -5.79
N MET A 657 -11.59 -9.36 -6.18
CA MET A 657 -10.51 -8.49 -6.65
C MET A 657 -9.99 -9.00 -7.99
N CYS A 658 -9.64 -8.10 -8.90
CA CYS A 658 -8.97 -8.53 -10.13
C CYS A 658 -7.58 -9.13 -9.82
N ALA A 659 -7.25 -10.28 -10.42
CA ALA A 659 -6.02 -11.00 -10.08
C ALA A 659 -4.73 -10.27 -10.53
N ASP A 660 -4.81 -9.45 -11.58
CA ASP A 660 -3.67 -8.73 -12.19
C ASP A 660 -3.89 -7.20 -12.30
N ASN A 661 -4.87 -6.67 -11.58
CA ASN A 661 -5.21 -5.25 -11.56
C ASN A 661 -5.51 -4.78 -10.12
N ILE A 662 -5.64 -3.48 -9.90
CA ILE A 662 -5.73 -2.86 -8.56
C ILE A 662 -7.16 -2.66 -8.04
N PHE A 663 -8.17 -2.91 -8.87
CA PHE A 663 -9.57 -2.65 -8.50
C PHE A 663 -10.21 -3.89 -7.84
N PHE A 664 -11.16 -3.62 -6.95
CA PHE A 664 -11.91 -4.66 -6.23
C PHE A 664 -13.26 -4.11 -5.79
N ASP A 665 -14.14 -5.01 -5.31
CA ASP A 665 -15.31 -4.63 -4.53
C ASP A 665 -15.51 -5.57 -3.34
N ILE A 666 -16.29 -5.13 -2.35
CA ILE A 666 -16.62 -5.89 -1.15
C ILE A 666 -18.13 -6.03 -0.99
N SER A 667 -18.54 -7.15 -0.40
CA SER A 667 -19.92 -7.32 0.06
C SER A 667 -20.37 -6.20 1.01
N ASN A 668 -21.65 -5.83 0.95
CA ASN A 668 -22.19 -4.65 1.65
C ASN A 668 -22.64 -4.92 3.10
N ALA A 669 -22.74 -6.18 3.53
CA ALA A 669 -23.32 -6.54 4.83
C ALA A 669 -22.65 -7.74 5.50
N ASN A 670 -22.63 -7.75 6.84
CA ASN A 670 -22.04 -8.86 7.61
C ASN A 670 -22.91 -10.09 7.40
N PHE A 671 -22.27 -11.20 7.04
CA PHE A 671 -22.90 -12.51 7.09
C PHE A 671 -22.22 -13.39 8.14
N THR A 672 -22.88 -14.49 8.49
CA THR A 672 -22.40 -15.43 9.50
C THR A 672 -21.94 -16.72 8.84
N ILE A 673 -20.73 -17.18 9.20
CA ILE A 673 -20.25 -18.52 8.91
C ILE A 673 -20.42 -19.33 10.19
N LEU A 674 -21.31 -20.32 10.17
CA LEU A 674 -21.51 -21.25 11.28
C LEU A 674 -20.62 -22.46 11.11
N SER A 675 -19.91 -22.81 12.19
CA SER A 675 -19.22 -24.08 12.29
C SER A 675 -20.23 -25.22 12.34
N VAL A 676 -20.00 -26.24 11.51
CA VAL A 676 -20.62 -27.56 11.65
C VAL A 676 -19.48 -28.56 11.84
N ASP A 677 -19.61 -29.48 12.80
CA ASP A 677 -18.63 -30.56 13.00
C ASP A 677 -18.66 -31.49 11.77
N GLN A 678 -17.76 -31.27 10.81
CA GLN A 678 -17.65 -32.04 9.58
C GLN A 678 -16.23 -32.09 9.05
N ALA A 679 -15.87 -33.23 8.47
CA ALA A 679 -14.67 -33.35 7.67
C ALA A 679 -14.98 -32.94 6.22
N VAL A 680 -13.98 -32.40 5.53
CA VAL A 680 -14.08 -32.11 4.09
C VAL A 680 -12.75 -32.51 3.47
N LEU A 681 -12.78 -33.46 2.55
CA LEU A 681 -11.58 -34.04 1.98
C LEU A 681 -11.28 -33.42 0.62
N LEU A 682 -10.05 -32.98 0.39
CA LEU A 682 -9.58 -32.63 -0.95
C LEU A 682 -8.63 -33.73 -1.43
N VAL A 683 -8.74 -34.10 -2.71
CA VAL A 683 -7.86 -35.09 -3.35
C VAL A 683 -7.19 -34.42 -4.53
N ASP A 684 -5.88 -34.21 -4.41
CA ASP A 684 -5.06 -33.74 -5.52
C ASP A 684 -4.17 -34.88 -6.04
N LYS A 685 -4.00 -34.94 -7.37
CA LYS A 685 -3.19 -35.95 -8.04
C LYS A 685 -2.33 -35.28 -9.09
N THR A 686 -1.01 -35.38 -8.94
CA THR A 686 -0.06 -34.73 -9.85
C THR A 686 0.96 -35.72 -10.36
N VAL A 687 1.14 -35.78 -11.69
CA VAL A 687 2.21 -36.56 -12.34
C VAL A 687 3.44 -35.68 -12.49
N SER A 688 4.58 -36.19 -12.03
CA SER A 688 5.91 -35.65 -12.34
C SER A 688 6.58 -36.60 -13.32
N ALA A 689 6.41 -36.37 -14.62
CA ALA A 689 7.05 -37.16 -15.66
C ALA A 689 7.46 -36.26 -16.84
N PRO A 690 8.57 -36.56 -17.53
CA PRO A 690 8.92 -35.86 -18.77
C PRO A 690 7.89 -36.20 -19.86
N ALA A 691 7.29 -35.17 -20.49
CA ALA A 691 6.37 -35.35 -21.60
C ALA A 691 7.10 -35.16 -22.95
N PRO A 692 6.91 -36.05 -23.95
CA PRO A 692 6.10 -37.27 -23.96
C PRO A 692 6.84 -38.52 -23.44
N VAL A 693 6.11 -39.51 -22.94
CA VAL A 693 6.67 -40.79 -22.43
C VAL A 693 6.58 -41.92 -23.46
N LEU A 694 7.46 -42.93 -23.35
CA LEU A 694 7.54 -44.11 -24.21
C LEU A 694 7.16 -45.40 -23.44
N PRO A 695 6.78 -46.49 -24.15
CA PRO A 695 6.61 -47.80 -23.53
C PRO A 695 7.85 -48.23 -22.73
N GLY A 696 7.64 -48.59 -21.46
CA GLY A 696 8.71 -48.95 -20.53
C GLY A 696 9.31 -47.79 -19.71
N ASP A 697 8.91 -46.54 -19.96
CA ASP A 697 9.38 -45.42 -19.16
C ASP A 697 8.75 -45.43 -17.74
N PRO A 698 9.51 -45.06 -16.70
CA PRO A 698 8.97 -44.90 -15.36
C PRO A 698 8.12 -43.63 -15.26
N LEU A 699 7.03 -43.72 -14.49
CA LEU A 699 6.18 -42.60 -14.09
C LEU A 699 6.29 -42.41 -12.59
N THR A 700 6.46 -41.16 -12.16
CA THR A 700 6.35 -40.76 -10.75
C THR A 700 5.17 -39.83 -10.59
N TYR A 701 4.35 -40.05 -9.56
CA TYR A 701 3.19 -39.22 -9.28
C TYR A 701 2.88 -39.19 -7.78
N THR A 702 2.21 -38.14 -7.36
CA THR A 702 1.81 -37.92 -5.97
C THR A 702 0.30 -37.83 -5.87
N ILE A 703 -0.24 -38.40 -4.80
CA ILE A 703 -1.63 -38.20 -4.38
C ILE A 703 -1.60 -37.54 -3.01
N THR A 704 -2.24 -36.39 -2.90
CA THR A 704 -2.37 -35.65 -1.64
C THR A 704 -3.82 -35.66 -1.21
N ILE A 705 -4.07 -36.14 0.01
CA ILE A 705 -5.38 -36.06 0.66
C ILE A 705 -5.28 -35.04 1.78
N SER A 706 -6.12 -34.00 1.75
CA SER A 706 -6.16 -32.97 2.78
C SER A 706 -7.53 -32.96 3.45
N ASN A 707 -7.59 -32.77 4.77
CA ASN A 707 -8.85 -32.51 5.46
C ASN A 707 -8.93 -31.04 5.84
N VAL A 708 -9.75 -30.29 5.12
CA VAL A 708 -9.99 -28.86 5.38
C VAL A 708 -11.14 -28.63 6.36
N GLY A 709 -11.76 -29.71 6.86
CA GLY A 709 -12.82 -29.67 7.87
C GLY A 709 -12.31 -29.58 9.31
N ASN A 710 -13.23 -29.46 10.27
CA ASN A 710 -12.93 -29.22 11.69
C ASN A 710 -13.04 -30.47 12.60
N ILE A 711 -13.37 -31.63 12.03
CA ILE A 711 -13.25 -32.94 12.70
C ILE A 711 -12.37 -33.89 11.89
N ALA A 712 -11.80 -34.90 12.55
CA ALA A 712 -11.01 -35.92 11.87
C ALA A 712 -11.89 -36.85 11.01
N ALA A 713 -11.36 -37.30 9.88
CA ALA A 713 -11.98 -38.29 9.01
C ALA A 713 -11.18 -39.58 8.97
N THR A 714 -11.89 -40.72 8.92
CA THR A 714 -11.30 -42.02 8.58
C THR A 714 -11.60 -42.30 7.11
N THR A 715 -10.62 -42.07 6.23
CA THR A 715 -10.84 -42.10 4.79
C THR A 715 -10.23 -43.34 4.13
N ALA A 716 -11.01 -44.00 3.28
CA ALA A 716 -10.54 -45.01 2.36
C ALA A 716 -10.01 -44.33 1.09
N VAL A 717 -8.71 -44.47 0.84
CA VAL A 717 -8.04 -43.90 -0.34
C VAL A 717 -7.86 -45.01 -1.36
N THR A 718 -8.35 -44.76 -2.58
CA THR A 718 -8.25 -45.69 -3.70
C THR A 718 -7.65 -45.03 -4.94
N ASP A 719 -6.62 -45.65 -5.51
CA ASP A 719 -6.11 -45.39 -6.86
C ASP A 719 -6.04 -46.73 -7.59
N VAL A 720 -6.98 -46.94 -8.52
CA VAL A 720 -7.08 -48.17 -9.29
C VAL A 720 -6.28 -48.02 -10.58
N PHE A 721 -5.43 -48.99 -10.79
CA PHE A 721 -4.50 -49.04 -11.89
C PHE A 721 -5.20 -49.01 -13.29
N PRO A 722 -4.95 -47.97 -14.14
CA PRO A 722 -5.57 -47.87 -15.45
C PRO A 722 -4.87 -48.77 -16.50
N ILE A 723 -5.60 -49.19 -17.52
CA ILE A 723 -5.03 -49.95 -18.65
C ILE A 723 -3.93 -49.11 -19.33
N GLY A 724 -2.75 -49.71 -19.58
CA GLY A 724 -1.63 -49.08 -20.32
C GLY A 724 -0.43 -48.71 -19.46
N ILE A 725 -0.51 -48.84 -18.15
CA ILE A 725 0.62 -48.73 -17.21
C ILE A 725 0.95 -50.17 -16.70
N SER A 726 1.93 -50.35 -15.83
CA SER A 726 2.26 -51.61 -15.17
C SER A 726 3.03 -51.35 -13.87
N ASN A 727 3.04 -52.33 -12.96
CA ASN A 727 3.82 -52.32 -11.71
C ASN A 727 3.69 -51.03 -10.85
N PRO A 728 2.47 -50.58 -10.50
CA PRO A 728 2.32 -49.48 -9.56
C PRO A 728 2.92 -49.85 -8.18
N VAL A 729 3.58 -48.89 -7.55
CA VAL A 729 4.10 -48.98 -6.19
C VAL A 729 3.83 -47.65 -5.50
N CYS A 730 3.01 -47.64 -4.45
CA CYS A 730 2.72 -46.45 -3.66
C CYS A 730 3.29 -46.61 -2.25
N ASN A 731 4.09 -45.65 -1.78
CA ASN A 731 4.81 -45.70 -0.49
C ASN A 731 5.52 -47.05 -0.24
N GLY A 732 6.09 -47.64 -1.30
CA GLY A 732 6.79 -48.92 -1.25
C GLY A 732 5.91 -50.18 -1.28
N VAL A 733 4.59 -50.03 -1.36
CA VAL A 733 3.64 -51.15 -1.47
C VAL A 733 3.28 -51.40 -2.94
N PRO A 734 3.56 -52.58 -3.51
CA PRO A 734 3.16 -52.91 -4.88
C PRO A 734 1.65 -53.15 -5.03
N GLY A 735 1.08 -52.70 -6.15
CA GLY A 735 -0.34 -52.90 -6.51
C GLY A 735 -1.16 -51.61 -6.50
N ASP A 736 -2.48 -51.74 -6.65
CA ASP A 736 -3.43 -50.64 -6.47
C ASP A 736 -3.26 -50.01 -5.08
N LEU A 737 -3.37 -48.69 -4.98
CA LEU A 737 -3.47 -48.05 -3.67
C LEU A 737 -4.88 -48.32 -3.15
N ILE A 738 -4.98 -49.14 -2.10
CA ILE A 738 -6.22 -49.35 -1.35
C ILE A 738 -5.83 -49.33 0.12
N THR A 739 -6.00 -48.19 0.77
CA THR A 739 -5.63 -48.01 2.18
C THR A 739 -6.66 -47.18 2.93
N THR A 740 -6.63 -47.24 4.25
CA THR A 740 -7.45 -46.39 5.12
C THR A 740 -6.52 -45.56 5.99
N VAL A 741 -6.76 -44.26 6.05
CA VAL A 741 -5.97 -43.31 6.85
C VAL A 741 -6.88 -42.43 7.69
N ASN A 742 -6.39 -42.02 8.86
CA ASN A 742 -7.05 -41.01 9.67
C ASN A 742 -6.36 -39.68 9.40
N ILE A 743 -7.15 -38.65 9.06
CA ILE A 743 -6.65 -37.30 8.80
C ILE A 743 -7.36 -36.35 9.76
N ASN A 744 -6.59 -35.67 10.61
CA ASN A 744 -7.15 -34.63 11.50
C ASN A 744 -7.44 -33.34 10.72
N PRO A 745 -8.18 -32.38 11.31
CA PRO A 745 -8.32 -31.04 10.75
C PRO A 745 -6.98 -30.42 10.39
N ASP A 746 -6.91 -29.74 9.24
CA ASP A 746 -5.74 -29.05 8.69
C ASP A 746 -4.52 -29.95 8.40
N ASP A 747 -4.65 -31.28 8.53
CA ASP A 747 -3.62 -32.25 8.13
C ASP A 747 -3.76 -32.61 6.65
N GLN A 748 -2.61 -32.96 6.05
CA GLN A 748 -2.53 -33.58 4.73
C GLN A 748 -1.70 -34.87 4.80
N ILE A 749 -2.10 -35.88 4.02
CA ILE A 749 -1.37 -37.12 3.83
C ILE A 749 -0.97 -37.25 2.37
N LEU A 750 0.32 -37.47 2.16
CA LEU A 750 0.93 -37.66 0.85
C LEU A 750 1.21 -39.14 0.59
N PHE A 751 0.86 -39.59 -0.62
CA PHE A 751 1.28 -40.88 -1.17
C PHE A 751 2.19 -40.64 -2.38
N GLU A 752 3.44 -41.07 -2.25
CA GLU A 752 4.38 -41.08 -3.36
C GLU A 752 4.26 -42.40 -4.12
N CYS A 753 3.91 -42.31 -5.40
CA CYS A 753 3.66 -43.47 -6.24
C CYS A 753 4.59 -43.49 -7.45
N THR A 754 4.99 -44.69 -7.82
CA THR A 754 5.74 -44.98 -9.05
C THR A 754 5.01 -46.02 -9.86
N ALA A 755 5.08 -45.94 -11.18
CA ALA A 755 4.57 -46.97 -12.08
C ALA A 755 5.42 -47.00 -13.36
N MET A 756 5.15 -47.92 -14.29
CA MET A 756 5.83 -48.01 -15.58
C MET A 756 4.81 -47.96 -16.70
N VAL A 757 5.07 -47.21 -17.78
CA VAL A 757 4.26 -47.36 -19.00
C VAL A 757 4.39 -48.81 -19.49
N ASP A 758 3.27 -49.49 -19.77
CA ASP A 758 3.29 -50.92 -20.13
C ASP A 758 4.21 -51.15 -21.34
N PRO A 759 5.32 -51.91 -21.17
CA PRO A 759 6.28 -52.16 -22.24
C PRO A 759 5.68 -52.92 -23.44
N ALA A 760 4.51 -53.54 -23.28
CA ALA A 760 3.81 -54.24 -24.36
C ALA A 760 3.06 -53.30 -25.30
N LEU A 761 2.89 -52.02 -24.95
CA LEU A 761 2.24 -51.04 -25.81
C LEU A 761 3.06 -50.82 -27.08
N ALA A 762 2.43 -50.99 -28.25
CA ALA A 762 3.09 -50.88 -29.53
C ALA A 762 2.12 -50.49 -30.64
N VAL A 763 2.64 -49.86 -31.70
CA VAL A 763 1.93 -49.77 -32.98
C VAL A 763 2.60 -50.76 -33.94
N ALA A 764 1.81 -51.57 -34.64
CA ALA A 764 2.36 -52.52 -35.61
C ALA A 764 2.22 -51.97 -37.03
N ILE A 765 3.26 -52.14 -37.84
CA ILE A 765 3.27 -51.79 -39.26
C ILE A 765 3.84 -52.97 -40.05
N GLU A 766 3.15 -53.33 -41.12
CA GLU A 766 3.62 -54.28 -42.12
C GLU A 766 3.71 -53.55 -43.46
N LYS A 767 4.75 -53.88 -44.24
CA LYS A 767 4.96 -53.35 -45.58
C LYS A 767 5.30 -54.49 -46.53
N SER A 768 4.52 -54.62 -47.59
CA SER A 768 4.76 -55.59 -48.66
C SER A 768 4.71 -54.93 -50.03
N VAL A 769 5.17 -55.66 -51.05
CA VAL A 769 5.09 -55.28 -52.45
C VAL A 769 4.48 -56.42 -53.24
N ASP A 770 3.66 -56.12 -54.23
CA ASP A 770 3.00 -57.10 -55.08
C ASP A 770 4.00 -57.94 -55.91
N GLN A 771 5.15 -57.37 -56.26
CA GLN A 771 6.22 -58.01 -57.03
C GLN A 771 7.60 -57.73 -56.42
N ALA A 772 8.23 -58.76 -55.84
CA ALA A 772 9.54 -58.65 -55.19
C ALA A 772 10.73 -58.68 -56.18
N GLU A 773 10.52 -59.19 -57.40
CA GLU A 773 11.50 -59.19 -58.49
C GLU A 773 10.86 -58.65 -59.76
N VAL A 774 11.45 -57.62 -60.35
CA VAL A 774 10.92 -56.95 -61.56
C VAL A 774 12.03 -56.59 -62.53
N VAL A 775 11.67 -56.32 -63.78
CA VAL A 775 12.59 -55.70 -64.74
C VAL A 775 12.59 -54.18 -64.57
N SER A 776 13.73 -53.52 -64.83
CA SER A 776 13.84 -52.06 -64.70
C SER A 776 12.74 -51.34 -65.50
N GLY A 777 12.03 -50.43 -64.84
CA GLY A 777 10.90 -49.65 -65.40
C GLY A 777 9.51 -50.21 -65.07
N THR A 778 9.42 -51.33 -64.35
CA THR A 778 8.13 -51.92 -63.93
C THR A 778 7.48 -51.12 -62.81
N ALA A 779 6.17 -50.91 -62.89
CA ALA A 779 5.36 -50.34 -61.81
C ALA A 779 5.01 -51.42 -60.79
N VAL A 780 5.25 -51.15 -59.51
CA VAL A 780 4.83 -52.00 -58.38
C VAL A 780 3.83 -51.27 -57.49
N THR A 781 3.10 -52.03 -56.69
CA THR A 781 2.19 -51.53 -55.66
C THR A 781 2.70 -51.93 -54.29
N TYR A 782 2.96 -50.94 -53.44
CA TYR A 782 3.26 -51.19 -52.03
C TYR A 782 1.97 -51.26 -51.22
N THR A 783 1.85 -52.25 -50.35
CA THR A 783 0.77 -52.36 -49.35
C THR A 783 1.37 -52.07 -47.99
N ILE A 784 0.81 -51.09 -47.27
CA ILE A 784 1.21 -50.74 -45.90
C ILE A 784 -0.01 -50.98 -45.00
N THR A 785 0.10 -51.90 -44.05
CA THR A 785 -0.96 -52.20 -43.09
C THR A 785 -0.52 -51.80 -41.69
N ILE A 786 -1.28 -50.91 -41.06
CA ILE A 786 -1.10 -50.51 -39.66
C ILE A 786 -2.10 -51.28 -38.82
N SER A 787 -1.66 -51.84 -37.69
CA SER A 787 -2.53 -52.55 -36.75
C SER A 787 -2.36 -52.01 -35.33
N ASN A 788 -3.46 -51.95 -34.60
CA ASN A 788 -3.46 -51.63 -33.17
C ASN A 788 -3.52 -52.93 -32.33
N PRO A 789 -2.39 -53.43 -31.80
CA PRO A 789 -2.37 -54.60 -30.93
C PRO A 789 -2.85 -54.30 -29.50
N ASN A 790 -3.02 -53.03 -29.13
CA ASN A 790 -3.27 -52.62 -27.76
C ASN A 790 -4.76 -52.74 -27.39
N PRO A 791 -5.07 -52.90 -26.10
CA PRO A 791 -6.43 -52.78 -25.59
C PRO A 791 -6.95 -51.33 -25.56
N ILE A 792 -6.13 -50.34 -25.93
CA ILE A 792 -6.43 -48.90 -25.94
C ILE A 792 -6.45 -48.39 -27.38
N THR A 793 -7.33 -47.44 -27.68
CA THR A 793 -7.40 -46.76 -28.98
C THR A 793 -6.12 -45.99 -29.26
N LEU A 794 -5.57 -46.14 -30.47
CA LEU A 794 -4.50 -45.28 -30.97
C LEU A 794 -5.08 -44.01 -31.61
N THR A 795 -4.59 -42.85 -31.20
CA THR A 795 -4.86 -41.56 -31.83
C THR A 795 -3.63 -41.07 -32.59
N ASN A 796 -3.81 -40.07 -33.45
CA ASN A 796 -2.72 -39.46 -34.22
C ASN A 796 -1.82 -40.48 -34.95
N VAL A 797 -2.42 -41.55 -35.47
CA VAL A 797 -1.70 -42.58 -36.22
C VAL A 797 -1.28 -41.98 -37.56
N LEU A 798 0.02 -41.73 -37.70
CA LEU A 798 0.61 -41.08 -38.86
C LEU A 798 1.64 -41.99 -39.51
N VAL A 799 1.44 -42.28 -40.79
CA VAL A 799 2.38 -43.04 -41.61
C VAL A 799 3.21 -42.06 -42.43
N SER A 800 4.52 -42.32 -42.49
CA SER A 800 5.45 -41.61 -43.37
C SER A 800 6.26 -42.63 -44.17
N ASP A 801 6.31 -42.43 -45.48
CA ASP A 801 7.09 -43.25 -46.38
C ASP A 801 7.62 -42.36 -47.52
N PRO A 802 8.84 -41.81 -47.38
CA PRO A 802 9.40 -40.87 -48.34
C PRO A 802 9.82 -41.52 -49.66
N GLY A 803 9.91 -42.86 -49.73
CA GLY A 803 10.43 -43.59 -50.89
C GLY A 803 9.38 -44.01 -51.91
N ILE A 804 8.11 -43.62 -51.74
CA ILE A 804 7.00 -43.97 -52.63
C ILE A 804 6.19 -42.76 -53.10
N ALA A 805 5.69 -42.84 -54.32
CA ALA A 805 4.69 -41.95 -54.88
C ALA A 805 3.31 -42.61 -54.88
N GLY A 806 2.24 -41.81 -54.99
CA GLY A 806 0.88 -42.31 -55.20
C GLY A 806 0.08 -42.65 -53.93
N CYS A 807 0.56 -42.25 -52.75
CA CYS A 807 -0.16 -42.39 -51.48
C CYS A 807 -0.27 -41.05 -50.75
N THR A 808 -1.44 -40.77 -50.18
CA THR A 808 -1.66 -39.64 -49.28
C THR A 808 -1.94 -40.20 -47.89
N PHE A 809 -1.06 -39.90 -46.93
CA PHE A 809 -1.23 -40.33 -45.54
C PHE A 809 -1.93 -39.24 -44.76
N THR A 810 -3.21 -39.47 -44.43
CA THR A 810 -3.95 -38.64 -43.48
C THR A 810 -3.90 -39.30 -42.10
N PRO A 811 -3.79 -38.53 -41.01
CA PRO A 811 -3.91 -39.06 -39.66
C PRO A 811 -5.21 -39.82 -39.46
N ILE A 812 -5.14 -40.96 -38.76
CA ILE A 812 -6.31 -41.78 -38.42
C ILE A 812 -6.33 -42.13 -36.93
N THR A 813 -7.48 -42.61 -36.47
CA THR A 813 -7.68 -43.22 -35.16
C THR A 813 -7.94 -44.71 -35.36
N LEU A 814 -7.28 -45.57 -34.59
CA LEU A 814 -7.43 -47.02 -34.67
C LEU A 814 -7.94 -47.59 -33.34
N ALA A 815 -9.15 -48.14 -33.36
CA ALA A 815 -9.71 -48.87 -32.21
C ALA A 815 -8.87 -50.12 -31.88
N PRO A 816 -9.01 -50.69 -30.66
CA PRO A 816 -8.34 -51.93 -30.28
C PRO A 816 -8.57 -53.06 -31.30
N ALA A 817 -7.51 -53.78 -31.64
CA ALA A 817 -7.48 -54.86 -32.64
C ALA A 817 -7.87 -54.45 -34.09
N ALA A 818 -8.07 -53.17 -34.37
CA ALA A 818 -8.34 -52.69 -35.72
C ALA A 818 -7.06 -52.59 -36.56
N ASN A 819 -7.22 -52.67 -37.88
CA ASN A 819 -6.17 -52.38 -38.84
C ASN A 819 -6.65 -51.40 -39.90
N TYR A 820 -5.70 -50.74 -40.55
CA TYR A 820 -5.94 -49.87 -41.70
C TYR A 820 -4.85 -50.08 -42.73
N THR A 821 -5.25 -50.18 -44.00
CA THR A 821 -4.35 -50.52 -45.10
C THR A 821 -4.32 -49.43 -46.16
N TYR A 822 -3.11 -48.97 -46.49
CA TYR A 822 -2.83 -48.08 -47.62
C TYR A 822 -2.32 -48.91 -48.81
N LEU A 823 -2.84 -48.60 -50.01
CA LEU A 823 -2.42 -49.20 -51.29
C LEU A 823 -1.75 -48.12 -52.15
N CYS A 824 -0.43 -48.19 -52.26
CA CYS A 824 0.39 -47.19 -52.93
C CYS A 824 0.84 -47.72 -54.29
N ALA A 825 -0.01 -47.53 -55.30
CA ALA A 825 0.18 -48.03 -56.65
C ALA A 825 1.10 -47.12 -57.50
N ASN A 826 1.51 -47.64 -58.66
CA ASN A 826 2.26 -46.90 -59.70
C ASN A 826 3.67 -46.44 -59.30
N ASN A 827 4.35 -47.19 -58.42
CA ASN A 827 5.73 -46.92 -58.05
C ASN A 827 6.69 -47.55 -59.08
N ILE A 828 7.38 -46.74 -59.88
CA ILE A 828 8.28 -47.23 -60.94
C ILE A 828 9.65 -47.60 -60.36
N ILE A 829 10.06 -48.87 -60.53
CA ILE A 829 11.33 -49.38 -60.00
C ILE A 829 12.37 -49.47 -61.13
N THR A 830 13.45 -48.69 -61.02
CA THR A 830 14.55 -48.66 -62.00
C THR A 830 15.84 -49.29 -61.50
N ASN A 831 16.01 -49.42 -60.18
CA ASN A 831 17.12 -50.10 -59.53
C ASN A 831 16.61 -50.91 -58.33
N THR A 832 17.37 -51.91 -57.88
CA THR A 832 17.07 -52.62 -56.62
C THR A 832 16.99 -51.62 -55.46
N ILE A 833 15.88 -51.63 -54.72
CA ILE A 833 15.60 -50.67 -53.65
C ILE A 833 14.97 -51.38 -52.45
N THR A 834 15.41 -51.01 -51.25
CA THR A 834 14.74 -51.31 -49.99
C THR A 834 14.08 -50.03 -49.51
N ASN A 835 12.76 -50.02 -49.42
CA ASN A 835 12.00 -48.87 -48.97
C ASN A 835 11.43 -49.09 -47.56
N THR A 836 11.46 -48.05 -46.73
CA THR A 836 11.05 -48.10 -45.32
C THR A 836 9.86 -47.17 -45.09
N ALA A 837 8.77 -47.73 -44.57
CA ALA A 837 7.68 -46.95 -44.00
C ALA A 837 7.85 -46.87 -42.48
N THR A 838 7.56 -45.71 -41.90
CA THR A 838 7.49 -45.49 -40.45
C THR A 838 6.07 -45.13 -40.07
N VAL A 839 5.64 -45.54 -38.88
CA VAL A 839 4.38 -45.09 -38.27
C VAL A 839 4.68 -44.51 -36.89
N SER A 840 4.01 -43.42 -36.55
CA SER A 840 3.89 -42.90 -35.18
C SER A 840 2.43 -42.95 -34.75
N ALA A 841 2.18 -43.15 -33.46
CA ALA A 841 0.84 -43.13 -32.87
C ALA A 841 0.91 -42.70 -31.40
N GLU A 842 -0.22 -42.28 -30.86
CA GLU A 842 -0.34 -41.85 -29.47
C GLU A 842 -1.39 -42.69 -28.73
N ILE A 843 -1.16 -42.93 -27.44
CA ILE A 843 -2.13 -43.46 -26.49
C ILE A 843 -2.31 -42.44 -25.37
N LEU A 844 -3.56 -42.14 -25.01
CA LEU A 844 -3.89 -41.32 -23.85
C LEU A 844 -4.30 -42.24 -22.68
N VAL A 845 -3.50 -42.25 -21.61
CA VAL A 845 -3.82 -42.90 -20.35
C VAL A 845 -4.38 -41.85 -19.39
N ILE A 846 -5.51 -42.13 -18.74
CA ILE A 846 -6.12 -41.22 -17.77
C ILE A 846 -6.24 -41.95 -16.44
N ASN A 847 -5.84 -41.29 -15.35
CA ASN A 847 -6.00 -41.85 -14.00
C ASN A 847 -6.60 -40.82 -13.03
N THR A 848 -7.35 -41.28 -12.05
CA THR A 848 -7.90 -40.49 -10.94
C THR A 848 -7.56 -41.16 -9.61
N ALA A 849 -7.68 -40.45 -8.50
CA ALA A 849 -7.68 -41.04 -7.17
C ALA A 849 -8.96 -40.63 -6.45
N THR A 850 -9.46 -41.49 -5.56
CA THR A 850 -10.69 -41.26 -4.81
C THR A 850 -10.42 -41.41 -3.32
N ALA A 851 -11.02 -40.54 -2.51
CA ALA A 851 -11.07 -40.67 -1.06
C ALA A 851 -12.52 -40.76 -0.60
N ASP A 852 -12.83 -41.74 0.24
CA ASP A 852 -14.18 -42.02 0.74
C ASP A 852 -14.17 -42.12 2.28
N ALA A 853 -14.74 -41.13 2.96
CA ALA A 853 -14.94 -41.10 4.40
C ALA A 853 -16.41 -40.80 4.74
N PRO A 854 -17.09 -41.63 5.56
CA PRO A 854 -18.47 -41.37 5.99
C PRO A 854 -18.66 -40.06 6.74
N GLU A 855 -17.61 -39.57 7.41
CA GLU A 855 -17.62 -38.31 8.15
C GLU A 855 -17.41 -37.08 7.25
N ALA A 856 -17.03 -37.28 5.98
CA ALA A 856 -16.74 -36.20 5.05
C ALA A 856 -17.97 -35.80 4.23
N LEU A 857 -18.25 -34.49 4.16
CA LEU A 857 -19.41 -33.94 3.45
C LEU A 857 -19.39 -34.26 1.96
N ASN A 858 -18.22 -34.22 1.35
CA ASN A 858 -18.00 -34.39 -0.08
C ASN A 858 -17.59 -35.84 -0.44
N SER A 859 -17.95 -36.82 0.38
CA SER A 859 -17.58 -38.21 0.17
C SER A 859 -18.52 -38.97 -0.77
N PRO A 860 -18.01 -39.75 -1.75
CA PRO A 860 -16.61 -39.88 -2.13
C PRO A 860 -16.15 -38.69 -2.98
N VAL A 861 -14.94 -38.19 -2.71
CA VAL A 861 -14.29 -37.13 -3.49
C VAL A 861 -13.26 -37.76 -4.45
N THR A 862 -13.24 -37.30 -5.70
CA THR A 862 -12.32 -37.81 -6.74
C THR A 862 -11.47 -36.67 -7.26
N SER A 863 -10.17 -36.91 -7.47
CA SER A 863 -9.26 -35.95 -8.08
C SER A 863 -9.69 -35.62 -9.50
N ASP A 864 -9.20 -34.49 -10.02
CA ASP A 864 -9.27 -34.25 -11.46
C ASP A 864 -8.58 -35.39 -12.24
N PRO A 865 -9.06 -35.70 -13.47
CA PRO A 865 -8.42 -36.70 -14.31
C PRO A 865 -7.03 -36.25 -14.76
N VAL A 866 -6.01 -37.09 -14.53
CA VAL A 866 -4.63 -36.80 -14.93
C VAL A 866 -4.27 -37.56 -16.21
N PRO A 867 -4.18 -36.88 -17.37
CA PRO A 867 -3.82 -37.52 -18.63
C PRO A 867 -2.29 -37.67 -18.80
N VAL A 868 -1.86 -38.79 -19.38
CA VAL A 868 -0.49 -39.06 -19.83
C VAL A 868 -0.51 -39.55 -21.27
N THR A 869 0.23 -38.86 -22.15
CA THR A 869 0.38 -39.23 -23.57
C THR A 869 1.59 -40.14 -23.76
N VAL A 870 1.36 -41.35 -24.28
CA VAL A 870 2.38 -42.34 -24.62
C VAL A 870 2.61 -42.34 -26.12
N ASN A 871 3.85 -42.09 -26.55
CA ASN A 871 4.23 -42.10 -27.96
C ASN A 871 4.71 -43.48 -28.39
N LEU A 872 4.17 -43.97 -29.51
CA LEU A 872 4.52 -45.25 -30.12
C LEU A 872 5.11 -45.01 -31.50
N ALA A 873 6.11 -45.81 -31.87
CA ALA A 873 6.67 -45.79 -33.21
C ALA A 873 7.07 -47.19 -33.66
N ALA A 874 6.93 -47.46 -34.95
CA ALA A 874 7.43 -48.66 -35.59
C ALA A 874 7.81 -48.39 -37.04
N ASN A 875 8.56 -49.31 -37.65
CA ASN A 875 8.90 -49.25 -39.06
C ASN A 875 8.83 -50.62 -39.72
N ALA A 876 8.61 -50.63 -41.04
CA ALA A 876 8.63 -51.83 -41.85
C ALA A 876 9.28 -51.55 -43.20
N THR A 877 10.00 -52.54 -43.72
CA THR A 877 10.71 -52.43 -44.99
C THR A 877 10.22 -53.44 -46.01
N ALA A 878 10.17 -53.05 -47.28
CA ALA A 878 10.00 -53.98 -48.40
C ALA A 878 11.11 -53.75 -49.43
N THR A 879 11.65 -54.83 -50.00
CA THR A 879 12.73 -54.77 -51.00
C THR A 879 12.22 -55.29 -52.34
N VAL A 880 12.51 -54.54 -53.41
CA VAL A 880 12.27 -54.96 -54.79
C VAL A 880 13.63 -55.11 -55.48
N THR A 881 13.87 -56.27 -56.10
CA THR A 881 15.12 -56.57 -56.82
C THR A 881 14.91 -56.40 -58.32
N VAL A 882 15.79 -55.65 -58.97
CA VAL A 882 15.78 -55.53 -60.43
C VAL A 882 16.58 -56.68 -61.04
N ILE A 883 15.92 -57.53 -61.82
CA ILE A 883 16.55 -58.66 -62.50
C ILE A 883 16.93 -58.29 -63.94
N THR A 884 18.12 -58.72 -64.38
CA THR A 884 18.56 -58.58 -65.78
C THR A 884 18.05 -59.77 -66.58
N ILE A 885 17.23 -59.52 -67.61
CA ILE A 885 16.86 -60.56 -68.57
C ILE A 885 18.13 -60.93 -69.37
N PRO A 886 18.59 -62.20 -69.38
CA PRO A 886 19.67 -62.62 -70.26
C PRO A 886 19.21 -62.53 -71.73
N PRO A 887 20.06 -62.09 -72.68
CA PRO A 887 19.69 -62.05 -74.09
C PRO A 887 19.37 -63.49 -74.57
N GLU A 888 18.19 -63.68 -75.18
CA GLU A 888 17.80 -64.98 -75.73
C GLU A 888 18.86 -65.52 -76.73
N PRO A 889 19.20 -66.82 -76.68
CA PRO A 889 20.05 -67.42 -77.70
C PRO A 889 19.32 -67.50 -79.05
N GLN A 890 19.87 -66.86 -80.07
CA GLN A 890 19.47 -67.06 -81.46
C GLN A 890 19.64 -68.53 -81.85
N TYR A 891 18.55 -69.24 -82.13
CA TYR A 891 18.60 -70.50 -82.86
C TYR A 891 18.19 -70.27 -84.33
N MET A 892 19.17 -70.47 -85.22
CA MET A 892 19.02 -70.37 -86.67
C MET A 892 18.09 -71.44 -87.25
N LEU A 893 17.25 -70.99 -88.19
CA LEU A 893 16.51 -71.80 -89.17
C LEU A 893 17.44 -72.74 -89.98
N TYR A 894 17.02 -73.99 -90.17
CA TYR A 894 17.37 -74.79 -91.35
C TYR A 894 16.10 -75.04 -92.18
N LEU A 895 15.96 -74.30 -93.28
CA LEU A 895 15.02 -74.57 -94.38
C LEU A 895 15.78 -75.40 -95.45
N PRO A 896 15.28 -76.56 -95.89
CA PRO A 896 15.77 -77.19 -97.11
C PRO A 896 14.94 -76.68 -98.30
N VAL A 897 15.57 -75.94 -99.22
CA VAL A 897 15.03 -75.71 -100.57
C VAL A 897 16.09 -76.15 -101.57
N ILE A 898 15.78 -77.22 -102.31
CA ILE A 898 16.63 -77.82 -103.34
C ILE A 898 16.55 -76.96 -104.62
N LEU A 899 17.70 -76.84 -105.27
CA LEU A 899 17.94 -76.40 -106.65
C LEU A 899 16.75 -76.51 -107.62
N LYS A 900 16.52 -75.42 -108.36
CA LYS A 900 16.62 -75.37 -109.84
C LYS A 900 16.94 -73.91 -110.23
N GLU A 901 18.19 -73.62 -110.60
CA GLU A 901 18.71 -73.40 -112.00
C GLU A 901 17.88 -72.33 -112.75
N GLU A 902 18.46 -71.27 -113.31
CA GLU A 902 19.73 -71.09 -114.04
C GLU A 902 20.43 -69.77 -113.72
#